data_AF-A0A9W9HLX9-F1
#
_entry.id   AF-A0A9W9HLX9-F1
#
_cell.length_a   1.000
_cell.length_b   1.000
_cell.length_c   1.000
_cell.angle_alpha   90.00
_cell.angle_beta   90.00
_cell.angle_gamma   90.00
#
_symmetry.space_group_name_H-M   'P 1'
#
loop_
_entity.id
_entity.type
_entity.pdbx_description
1 polymer ?
#
loop_
_entity_poly.entity_id
_entity_poly.type
_entity_poly.pdbx_seq_one_letter_code
_entity_poly.pdbx_strand_id
1 'polypeptide(L)'
;MGELKETKGNVPSEAGAIESTHLEQQVTTDMEDLKSVQIGDRVDDEVQKYAGMGRVEIDDATSHRLKRLIDRRVLTIMVFTYLVQALDKGTLSFTSIMGLLDDTHLHGTQVLISHDQNAGLALTINMVEYPTNWIIQRVPIAKYLGFNIIMWGSVLTFHSTVKNFGGILACRILLGVFEACAQPSFVRLSGMWYKREEQAQTVTFWYMMNGFQQMIGGLLAYLFSLIGSDKVLKSWQALFITYGCFSVLFGVFVLVVMPDSPMTAKCFSEDDKRLMVERVRDNRTGIQNKKFRKYQVLEALHDPQMWCYCGIQLFTTLPTSGLGTFANIIIKGFHFTTLQTQLLSMVLGAYIIFVLLTSMWLVKKTNQNLIVMAAYCIPSFIGTIVLMTVQNKTVATKAGLLLSYYITLSFWAAQTLTLSMISRNIAGQTKKSTVIAANFIAWATGNAIAKRVARTTTANQNPVIFDGGRSSIEFKTPTDRYLVVNRWPPASSEANRNIALRPPLHWHRHQREVFHVLKGSAKFVCDDHNIIKNAGDLMTIPPKAVHTFCNASERDELVIEFVLEPQWRERDEAFFRNVQSYRDDCRKAGVSRSLPQVLLFNWVGGVVLAVPGPTIIAKPLGVLMNFFGGLILGKYILGYKPSYPEYYKARS
;
A
#
# COMPACT_ATOMS: atom_id res chain seq x y z
N MET A 1 -75.52 44.00 26.41
CA MET A 1 -74.09 44.10 26.78
C MET A 1 -73.30 43.84 25.51
N GLY A 2 -73.06 44.89 24.76
CA GLY A 2 -72.36 44.82 23.48
C GLY A 2 -72.13 46.23 23.00
N GLU A 3 -70.87 46.63 22.92
CA GLU A 3 -70.36 47.67 22.02
C GLU A 3 -68.91 48.03 22.32
N LEU A 4 -68.21 48.46 21.24
CA LEU A 4 -67.14 49.47 21.08
C LEU A 4 -65.97 48.91 20.25
N LYS A 5 -65.35 49.60 19.28
CA LYS A 5 -65.65 50.75 18.38
C LYS A 5 -64.41 50.87 17.44
N GLU A 6 -64.58 51.31 16.19
CA GLU A 6 -63.52 51.58 15.20
C GLU A 6 -62.59 52.76 15.54
N THR A 7 -61.39 52.82 14.94
CA THR A 7 -60.77 54.06 14.41
C THR A 7 -59.76 53.78 13.28
N LYS A 8 -59.74 54.70 12.28
CA LYS A 8 -59.05 54.69 10.97
C LYS A 8 -57.54 55.06 11.01
N GLY A 9 -56.79 54.75 9.94
CA GLY A 9 -55.48 55.36 9.64
C GLY A 9 -55.02 55.20 8.18
N ASN A 10 -54.58 56.31 7.56
CA ASN A 10 -54.32 56.63 6.14
C ASN A 10 -53.17 55.90 5.41
N VAL A 11 -53.26 55.92 4.07
CA VAL A 11 -52.22 55.65 3.04
C VAL A 11 -51.20 56.81 2.93
N PRO A 12 -49.91 56.51 2.65
CA PRO A 12 -49.12 57.27 1.66
C PRO A 12 -48.30 56.31 0.76
N SER A 13 -47.78 56.61 -0.44
CA SER A 13 -47.94 57.60 -1.53
C SER A 13 -47.08 57.06 -2.69
N GLU A 14 -47.46 57.27 -3.96
CA GLU A 14 -46.82 56.72 -5.19
C GLU A 14 -45.32 57.03 -5.37
N ALA A 15 -44.72 57.94 -4.60
CA ALA A 15 -43.29 58.26 -4.68
C ALA A 15 -42.38 57.10 -4.22
N GLY A 16 -42.83 56.28 -3.25
CA GLY A 16 -42.05 55.13 -2.78
C GLY A 16 -42.02 53.96 -3.76
N ALA A 17 -43.01 53.86 -4.65
CA ALA A 17 -43.12 52.78 -5.63
C ALA A 17 -42.16 52.96 -6.81
N ILE A 18 -41.85 54.22 -7.19
CA ILE A 18 -40.93 54.54 -8.29
C ILE A 18 -39.46 54.36 -7.83
N GLU A 19 -39.15 54.72 -6.58
CA GLU A 19 -37.82 54.53 -6.00
C GLU A 19 -37.54 53.06 -5.71
N SER A 20 -38.53 52.29 -5.26
CA SER A 20 -38.40 50.84 -5.06
C SER A 20 -38.27 50.07 -6.39
N THR A 21 -38.97 50.48 -7.45
CA THR A 21 -38.81 49.83 -8.77
C THR A 21 -37.47 50.17 -9.43
N HIS A 22 -36.95 51.39 -9.27
CA HIS A 22 -35.61 51.73 -9.75
C HIS A 22 -34.50 51.04 -8.94
N LEU A 23 -34.65 50.86 -7.62
CA LEU A 23 -33.74 50.08 -6.79
C LEU A 23 -33.82 48.58 -7.09
N GLU A 24 -35.02 48.02 -7.32
CA GLU A 24 -35.17 46.63 -7.76
C GLU A 24 -34.61 46.42 -9.17
N GLN A 25 -34.77 47.37 -10.10
CA GLN A 25 -34.15 47.30 -11.42
C GLN A 25 -32.63 47.44 -11.36
N GLN A 26 -32.06 48.34 -10.55
CA GLN A 26 -30.60 48.42 -10.38
C GLN A 26 -30.02 47.20 -9.69
N VAL A 27 -30.68 46.65 -8.65
CA VAL A 27 -30.21 45.43 -7.97
C VAL A 27 -30.38 44.20 -8.85
N THR A 28 -31.42 44.11 -9.69
CA THR A 28 -31.57 43.02 -10.65
C THR A 28 -30.59 43.14 -11.82
N THR A 29 -30.30 44.35 -12.31
CA THR A 29 -29.29 44.58 -13.35
C THR A 29 -27.87 44.30 -12.82
N ASP A 30 -27.54 44.76 -11.60
CA ASP A 30 -26.27 44.44 -10.93
C ASP A 30 -26.17 42.94 -10.57
N MET A 31 -27.27 42.27 -10.22
CA MET A 31 -27.30 40.80 -10.01
C MET A 31 -27.22 40.00 -11.31
N GLU A 32 -27.74 40.52 -12.43
CA GLU A 32 -27.59 39.91 -13.76
C GLU A 32 -26.19 40.12 -14.31
N ASP A 33 -25.58 41.29 -14.09
CA ASP A 33 -24.19 41.56 -14.43
C ASP A 33 -23.20 40.82 -13.51
N LEU A 34 -23.53 40.63 -12.22
CA LEU A 34 -22.75 39.76 -11.33
C LEU A 34 -22.93 38.27 -11.66
N LYS A 35 -24.09 37.84 -12.16
CA LYS A 35 -24.30 36.46 -12.65
C LYS A 35 -23.61 36.23 -13.99
N SER A 36 -23.60 37.21 -14.89
CA SER A 36 -22.93 37.11 -16.20
C SER A 36 -21.39 37.13 -16.05
N VAL A 37 -20.85 37.99 -15.17
CA VAL A 37 -19.41 38.12 -14.93
C VAL A 37 -18.86 36.98 -14.05
N GLN A 38 -19.65 36.40 -13.14
CA GLN A 38 -19.16 35.31 -12.28
C GLN A 38 -19.38 33.89 -12.83
N ILE A 39 -20.27 33.66 -13.80
CA ILE A 39 -20.50 32.29 -14.34
C ILE A 39 -19.53 31.99 -15.50
N GLY A 40 -19.14 33.00 -16.28
CA GLY A 40 -18.22 32.83 -17.43
C GLY A 40 -16.84 32.28 -17.06
N ASP A 41 -16.35 32.55 -15.85
CA ASP A 41 -14.98 32.20 -15.42
C ASP A 41 -14.92 30.91 -14.55
N ARG A 42 -16.06 30.21 -14.40
CA ARG A 42 -16.27 29.09 -13.45
C ARG A 42 -16.48 27.72 -14.08
N VAL A 43 -16.52 27.62 -15.41
CA VAL A 43 -16.93 26.42 -16.16
C VAL A 43 -15.96 26.22 -17.35
N ASP A 44 -15.40 25.01 -17.52
CA ASP A 44 -14.56 24.64 -18.69
C ASP A 44 -15.29 24.99 -20.01
N ASP A 45 -14.59 25.51 -21.02
CA ASP A 45 -15.16 25.93 -22.33
C ASP A 45 -15.99 24.81 -23.00
N GLU A 46 -15.63 23.55 -22.77
CA GLU A 46 -16.40 22.39 -23.25
C GLU A 46 -17.73 22.21 -22.52
N VAL A 47 -17.78 22.51 -21.22
CA VAL A 47 -19.02 22.43 -20.43
C VAL A 47 -19.92 23.62 -20.75
N GLN A 48 -19.37 24.79 -21.11
CA GLN A 48 -20.15 25.94 -21.58
C GLN A 48 -20.94 25.63 -22.86
N LYS A 49 -20.35 24.89 -23.82
CA LYS A 49 -21.05 24.47 -25.05
C LYS A 49 -22.31 23.65 -24.82
N TYR A 50 -22.37 22.89 -23.72
CA TYR A 50 -23.53 22.07 -23.37
C TYR A 50 -24.40 22.71 -22.28
N ALA A 51 -23.84 23.60 -21.46
CA ALA A 51 -24.57 24.33 -20.42
C ALA A 51 -25.51 25.41 -21.00
N GLY A 52 -25.22 25.93 -22.20
CA GLY A 52 -26.07 26.88 -22.91
C GLY A 52 -27.35 26.29 -23.51
N MET A 53 -27.50 24.96 -23.52
CA MET A 53 -28.73 24.29 -23.96
C MET A 53 -29.60 23.98 -22.74
N GLY A 54 -30.89 24.30 -22.84
CA GLY A 54 -31.86 24.21 -21.73
C GLY A 54 -31.88 22.84 -21.03
N ARG A 55 -32.31 22.84 -19.77
CA ARG A 55 -32.40 21.63 -18.94
C ARG A 55 -33.43 20.68 -19.56
N VAL A 56 -33.02 19.45 -19.89
CA VAL A 56 -33.92 18.42 -20.44
C VAL A 56 -34.18 17.40 -19.34
N GLU A 57 -35.44 17.24 -18.94
CA GLU A 57 -35.81 16.15 -18.02
C GLU A 57 -35.68 14.81 -18.75
N ILE A 58 -34.81 13.94 -18.23
CA ILE A 58 -34.54 12.62 -18.80
C ILE A 58 -35.50 11.61 -18.16
N ASP A 59 -36.35 10.99 -18.97
CA ASP A 59 -37.18 9.87 -18.55
C ASP A 59 -36.35 8.68 -18.01
N ASP A 60 -36.89 7.96 -17.02
CA ASP A 60 -36.20 6.86 -16.33
C ASP A 60 -35.82 5.72 -17.28
N ALA A 61 -36.64 5.42 -18.30
CA ALA A 61 -36.32 4.39 -19.28
C ALA A 61 -35.10 4.76 -20.14
N THR A 62 -35.02 6.04 -20.56
CA THR A 62 -33.87 6.58 -21.29
C THR A 62 -32.62 6.59 -20.42
N SER A 63 -32.78 6.98 -19.15
CA SER A 63 -31.78 6.88 -18.10
C SER A 63 -31.15 5.48 -18.02
N HIS A 64 -31.97 4.43 -17.93
CA HIS A 64 -31.52 3.05 -17.85
C HIS A 64 -30.86 2.55 -19.14
N ARG A 65 -31.38 2.94 -20.31
CA ARG A 65 -30.76 2.63 -21.62
C ARG A 65 -29.34 3.18 -21.69
N LEU A 66 -29.16 4.46 -21.35
CA LEU A 66 -27.86 5.13 -21.37
C LEU A 66 -26.89 4.48 -20.37
N LYS A 67 -27.36 4.14 -19.17
CA LYS A 67 -26.55 3.43 -18.18
C LYS A 67 -26.01 2.10 -18.74
N ARG A 68 -26.85 1.28 -19.39
CA ARG A 68 -26.41 0.00 -19.98
C ARG A 68 -25.35 0.19 -21.06
N LEU A 69 -25.45 1.25 -21.86
CA LEU A 69 -24.45 1.59 -22.88
C LEU A 69 -23.11 1.97 -22.24
N ILE A 70 -23.14 2.75 -21.16
CA ILE A 70 -21.95 3.10 -20.37
C ILE A 70 -21.37 1.86 -19.72
N ASP A 71 -22.20 1.03 -19.06
CA ASP A 71 -21.77 -0.18 -18.35
C ASP A 71 -21.07 -1.17 -19.30
N ARG A 72 -21.63 -1.40 -20.49
CA ARG A 72 -21.08 -2.36 -21.46
C ARG A 72 -19.66 -2.00 -21.94
N ARG A 73 -19.26 -0.73 -21.86
CA ARG A 73 -17.96 -0.27 -22.35
C ARG A 73 -17.05 0.21 -21.21
N VAL A 74 -17.50 1.18 -20.44
CA VAL A 74 -16.70 1.83 -19.39
C VAL A 74 -16.57 0.92 -18.17
N LEU A 75 -17.68 0.39 -17.63
CA LEU A 75 -17.61 -0.50 -16.46
C LEU A 75 -16.86 -1.79 -16.79
N THR A 76 -17.12 -2.41 -17.93
CA THR A 76 -16.40 -3.63 -18.35
C THR A 76 -14.90 -3.41 -18.41
N ILE A 77 -14.44 -2.30 -19.00
CA ILE A 77 -13.01 -1.98 -19.04
C ILE A 77 -12.47 -1.72 -17.63
N MET A 78 -13.18 -0.96 -16.79
CA MET A 78 -12.73 -0.65 -15.43
C MET A 78 -12.61 -1.91 -14.56
N VAL A 79 -13.63 -2.77 -14.59
CA VAL A 79 -13.67 -4.04 -13.85
C VAL A 79 -12.55 -4.96 -14.32
N PHE A 80 -12.37 -5.13 -15.63
CA PHE A 80 -11.30 -5.97 -16.16
C PHE A 80 -9.91 -5.42 -15.85
N THR A 81 -9.72 -4.09 -15.94
CA THR A 81 -8.45 -3.45 -15.59
C THR A 81 -8.10 -3.70 -14.12
N TYR A 82 -9.08 -3.58 -13.23
CA TYR A 82 -8.86 -3.82 -11.80
C TYR A 82 -8.60 -5.31 -11.51
N LEU A 83 -9.21 -6.22 -12.26
CA LEU A 83 -8.90 -7.66 -12.18
C LEU A 83 -7.45 -7.95 -12.57
N VAL A 84 -6.98 -7.38 -13.70
CA VAL A 84 -5.59 -7.49 -14.15
C VAL A 84 -4.64 -6.93 -13.09
N GLN A 85 -4.92 -5.73 -12.60
CA GLN A 85 -4.13 -5.10 -11.54
C GLN A 85 -4.05 -5.98 -10.27
N ALA A 86 -5.18 -6.54 -9.84
CA ALA A 86 -5.21 -7.41 -8.68
C ALA A 86 -4.40 -8.70 -8.93
N LEU A 87 -4.53 -9.33 -10.11
CA LEU A 87 -3.75 -10.52 -10.49
C LEU A 87 -2.25 -10.24 -10.42
N ASP A 88 -1.81 -9.10 -10.96
CA ASP A 88 -0.42 -8.67 -10.95
C ASP A 88 0.12 -8.50 -9.51
N LYS A 89 -0.67 -7.88 -8.62
CA LYS A 89 -0.35 -7.77 -7.18
C LYS A 89 -0.24 -9.13 -6.49
N GLY A 90 -1.21 -10.01 -6.73
CA GLY A 90 -1.29 -11.34 -6.11
C GLY A 90 -0.21 -12.32 -6.60
N THR A 91 0.37 -12.06 -7.77
CA THR A 91 1.36 -12.93 -8.42
C THR A 91 2.54 -13.30 -7.51
N LEU A 92 3.04 -12.36 -6.70
CA LEU A 92 4.14 -12.68 -5.78
C LEU A 92 3.75 -13.70 -4.71
N SER A 93 2.54 -13.56 -4.15
CA SER A 93 2.02 -14.43 -3.09
C SER A 93 1.77 -15.85 -3.60
N PHE A 94 1.56 -16.02 -4.91
CA PHE A 94 1.48 -17.33 -5.55
C PHE A 94 2.85 -17.91 -5.89
N THR A 95 3.75 -17.10 -6.46
CA THR A 95 5.09 -17.53 -6.86
C THR A 95 6.01 -17.82 -5.67
N SER A 96 5.75 -17.23 -4.50
CA SER A 96 6.49 -17.50 -3.27
C SER A 96 6.42 -18.96 -2.82
N ILE A 97 5.33 -19.66 -3.13
CA ILE A 97 5.21 -21.09 -2.81
C ILE A 97 5.67 -22.00 -3.95
N MET A 98 6.08 -21.44 -5.09
CA MET A 98 6.54 -22.14 -6.30
C MET A 98 8.07 -22.16 -6.45
N GLY A 99 8.81 -21.97 -5.37
CA GLY A 99 10.28 -22.02 -5.38
C GLY A 99 10.99 -20.72 -5.78
N LEU A 100 10.26 -19.60 -5.96
CA LEU A 100 10.87 -18.27 -6.19
C LEU A 100 11.96 -17.96 -5.14
N LEU A 101 11.69 -18.30 -3.88
CA LEU A 101 12.59 -18.02 -2.75
C LEU A 101 13.89 -18.84 -2.84
N ASP A 102 13.77 -20.10 -3.25
CA ASP A 102 14.89 -21.03 -3.37
C ASP A 102 15.80 -20.62 -4.55
N ASP A 103 15.17 -20.23 -5.66
CA ASP A 103 15.83 -19.88 -6.93
C ASP A 103 16.52 -18.51 -6.96
N THR A 104 16.00 -17.56 -6.20
CA THR A 104 16.59 -16.20 -6.10
C THR A 104 17.58 -16.10 -4.95
N HIS A 105 17.87 -17.23 -4.28
CA HIS A 105 18.68 -17.30 -3.06
C HIS A 105 18.22 -16.33 -1.96
N LEU A 106 16.96 -15.90 -2.03
CA LEU A 106 16.30 -15.10 -1.00
C LEU A 106 15.96 -16.05 0.12
N HIS A 107 16.74 -16.06 1.20
CA HIS A 107 16.43 -16.88 2.37
C HIS A 107 16.20 -15.97 3.59
N GLY A 108 15.33 -16.43 4.50
CA GLY A 108 15.07 -15.78 5.78
C GLY A 108 14.58 -14.34 5.68
N THR A 109 15.35 -13.37 6.17
CA THR A 109 14.85 -11.99 6.24
C THR A 109 14.76 -11.31 4.88
N GLN A 110 15.48 -11.80 3.88
CA GLN A 110 15.39 -11.26 2.52
C GLN A 110 14.10 -11.71 1.84
N VAL A 111 13.61 -12.92 2.12
CA VAL A 111 12.24 -13.40 1.80
C VAL A 111 11.21 -12.46 2.41
N LEU A 112 11.41 -12.07 3.66
CA LEU A 112 10.49 -11.24 4.41
C LEU A 112 10.53 -9.76 4.00
N ILE A 113 11.63 -9.28 3.43
CA ILE A 113 11.76 -7.93 2.84
C ILE A 113 11.25 -7.93 1.38
N SER A 114 11.39 -9.03 0.64
CA SER A 114 10.73 -9.19 -0.67
C SER A 114 9.23 -9.46 -0.54
N HIS A 115 8.81 -10.19 0.50
CA HIS A 115 7.43 -10.29 1.01
C HIS A 115 7.01 -9.08 1.83
N ASP A 116 7.89 -8.08 2.04
CA ASP A 116 7.48 -6.77 2.53
C ASP A 116 6.80 -6.00 1.38
N GLN A 117 5.79 -6.65 0.80
CA GLN A 117 4.82 -6.19 -0.19
C GLN A 117 4.16 -4.86 0.23
N ASN A 118 4.28 -4.48 1.51
CA ASN A 118 3.55 -3.37 2.07
C ASN A 118 4.43 -2.17 2.44
N ALA A 119 5.63 -2.30 3.02
CA ALA A 119 6.35 -1.09 3.45
C ALA A 119 6.92 -0.26 2.28
N GLY A 120 7.62 -0.90 1.32
CA GLY A 120 8.20 -0.20 0.17
C GLY A 120 7.16 0.24 -0.87
N LEU A 121 6.15 -0.60 -1.11
CA LEU A 121 5.04 -0.29 -2.01
C LEU A 121 4.13 0.78 -1.40
N ALA A 122 3.74 0.69 -0.12
CA ALA A 122 2.95 1.73 0.54
C ALA A 122 3.71 3.06 0.61
N LEU A 123 5.03 3.04 0.85
CA LEU A 123 5.85 4.25 0.82
C LEU A 123 5.88 4.88 -0.57
N THR A 124 6.06 4.07 -1.62
CA THR A 124 6.07 4.53 -3.01
C THR A 124 4.70 5.04 -3.43
N ILE A 125 3.63 4.31 -3.10
CA ILE A 125 2.24 4.71 -3.38
C ILE A 125 1.94 6.04 -2.71
N ASN A 126 2.23 6.22 -1.40
CA ASN A 126 2.01 7.49 -0.72
C ASN A 126 2.76 8.67 -1.35
N MET A 127 4.01 8.46 -1.78
CA MET A 127 4.82 9.51 -2.39
C MET A 127 4.36 9.84 -3.82
N VAL A 128 3.89 8.85 -4.57
CA VAL A 128 3.52 8.98 -5.99
C VAL A 128 2.04 9.35 -6.17
N GLU A 129 1.19 9.05 -5.19
CA GLU A 129 -0.26 9.28 -5.28
C GLU A 129 -0.60 10.77 -5.40
N TYR A 130 0.07 11.66 -4.66
CA TYR A 130 -0.17 13.10 -4.76
C TYR A 130 0.21 13.67 -6.15
N PRO A 131 1.43 13.42 -6.67
CA PRO A 131 1.77 13.75 -8.06
C PRO A 131 0.80 13.16 -9.07
N THR A 132 0.39 11.91 -8.88
CA THR A 132 -0.47 11.20 -9.82
C THR A 132 -1.87 11.79 -9.85
N ASN A 133 -2.45 12.13 -8.69
CA ASN A 133 -3.73 12.83 -8.61
C ASN A 133 -3.69 14.21 -9.28
N TRP A 134 -2.55 14.90 -9.21
CA TRP A 134 -2.33 16.17 -9.89
C TRP A 134 -2.21 15.99 -11.42
N ILE A 135 -1.50 14.95 -11.89
CA ILE A 135 -1.37 14.62 -13.31
C ILE A 135 -2.74 14.24 -13.90
N ILE A 136 -3.49 13.34 -13.24
CA ILE A 136 -4.83 12.88 -13.66
C ILE A 136 -5.83 14.04 -13.84
N GLN A 137 -5.60 15.19 -13.17
CA GLN A 137 -6.42 16.39 -13.36
C GLN A 137 -6.17 17.12 -14.69
N ARG A 138 -4.99 16.96 -15.29
CA ARG A 138 -4.54 17.72 -16.46
C ARG A 138 -4.46 16.88 -17.74
N VAL A 139 -4.25 15.58 -17.61
CA VAL A 139 -4.10 14.68 -18.77
C VAL A 139 -5.39 13.90 -19.06
N PRO A 140 -5.59 13.44 -20.31
CA PRO A 140 -6.67 12.52 -20.64
C PRO A 140 -6.54 11.22 -19.83
N ILE A 141 -7.57 10.90 -19.03
CA ILE A 141 -7.50 9.87 -17.99
C ILE A 141 -7.31 8.49 -18.61
N ALA A 142 -7.97 8.18 -19.74
CA ALA A 142 -7.90 6.86 -20.36
C ALA A 142 -6.51 6.62 -20.99
N LYS A 143 -5.94 7.63 -21.63
CA LYS A 143 -4.57 7.55 -22.19
C LYS A 143 -3.52 7.39 -21.09
N TYR A 144 -3.64 8.14 -20.01
CA TYR A 144 -2.73 8.03 -18.88
C TYR A 144 -2.85 6.67 -18.20
N LEU A 145 -4.07 6.18 -17.97
CA LEU A 145 -4.29 4.85 -17.43
C LEU A 145 -3.66 3.79 -18.34
N GLY A 146 -3.98 3.78 -19.63
CA GLY A 146 -3.44 2.84 -20.63
C GLY A 146 -1.91 2.81 -20.69
N PHE A 147 -1.25 3.98 -20.66
CA PHE A 147 0.22 4.07 -20.59
C PHE A 147 0.78 3.41 -19.33
N ASN A 148 0.17 3.68 -18.17
CA ASN A 148 0.59 3.06 -16.92
C ASN A 148 0.38 1.53 -16.94
N ILE A 149 -0.69 1.03 -17.58
CA ILE A 149 -0.92 -0.42 -17.77
C ILE A 149 0.25 -1.06 -18.49
N ILE A 150 0.67 -0.46 -19.60
CA ILE A 150 1.77 -0.97 -20.42
C ILE A 150 3.08 -0.94 -19.63
N MET A 151 3.35 0.14 -18.90
CA MET A 151 4.56 0.27 -18.11
C MET A 151 4.61 -0.73 -16.94
N TRP A 152 3.52 -0.90 -16.18
CA TRP A 152 3.50 -1.87 -15.08
C TRP A 152 3.58 -3.31 -15.62
N GLY A 153 2.91 -3.62 -16.73
CA GLY A 153 2.96 -4.94 -17.35
C GLY A 153 4.37 -5.28 -17.84
N SER A 154 5.07 -4.30 -18.43
CA SER A 154 6.47 -4.45 -18.86
C SER A 154 7.40 -4.72 -17.68
N VAL A 155 7.24 -3.97 -16.58
CA VAL A 155 8.00 -4.19 -15.32
C VAL A 155 7.69 -5.56 -14.72
N LEU A 156 6.45 -6.05 -14.84
CA LEU A 156 6.08 -7.39 -14.39
C LEU A 156 6.77 -8.48 -15.20
N THR A 157 6.86 -8.35 -16.54
CA THR A 157 7.63 -9.28 -17.38
C THR A 157 9.12 -9.27 -16.98
N PHE A 158 9.70 -8.10 -16.71
CA PHE A 158 11.09 -7.98 -16.28
C PHE A 158 11.39 -8.69 -14.97
N HIS A 159 10.41 -8.88 -14.06
CA HIS A 159 10.62 -9.62 -12.82
C HIS A 159 11.13 -11.06 -13.05
N SER A 160 10.74 -11.69 -14.17
CA SER A 160 11.20 -13.05 -14.51
C SER A 160 12.70 -13.15 -14.76
N THR A 161 13.34 -12.04 -15.17
CA THR A 161 14.76 -11.99 -15.54
C THR A 161 15.68 -11.70 -14.36
N VAL A 162 15.11 -11.27 -13.23
CA VAL A 162 15.89 -10.81 -12.09
C VAL A 162 16.32 -11.99 -11.22
N LYS A 163 17.62 -12.04 -10.92
CA LYS A 163 18.24 -13.07 -10.06
C LYS A 163 18.74 -12.53 -8.71
N ASN A 164 18.68 -11.21 -8.50
CA ASN A 164 19.25 -10.53 -7.34
C ASN A 164 18.16 -9.84 -6.50
N PHE A 165 18.31 -9.84 -5.17
CA PHE A 165 17.42 -9.12 -4.25
C PHE A 165 17.21 -7.65 -4.63
N GLY A 166 18.31 -6.98 -5.00
CA GLY A 166 18.29 -5.58 -5.41
C GLY A 166 17.42 -5.31 -6.64
N GLY A 167 17.45 -6.21 -7.63
CA GLY A 167 16.61 -6.09 -8.82
C GLY A 167 15.14 -6.35 -8.49
N ILE A 168 14.83 -7.30 -7.60
CA ILE A 168 13.45 -7.60 -7.21
C ILE A 168 12.87 -6.39 -6.51
N LEU A 169 13.63 -5.77 -5.60
CA LEU A 169 13.22 -4.54 -4.93
C LEU A 169 13.03 -3.38 -5.93
N ALA A 170 13.94 -3.20 -6.89
CA ALA A 170 13.81 -2.14 -7.90
C ALA A 170 12.57 -2.31 -8.78
N CYS A 171 12.34 -3.52 -9.31
CA CYS A 171 11.15 -3.82 -10.10
C CYS A 171 9.86 -3.63 -9.28
N ARG A 172 9.87 -3.92 -7.98
CA ARG A 172 8.72 -3.70 -7.08
C ARG A 172 8.41 -2.22 -6.84
N ILE A 173 9.43 -1.41 -6.62
CA ILE A 173 9.27 0.04 -6.46
C ILE A 173 8.69 0.61 -7.76
N LEU A 174 9.28 0.28 -8.91
CA LEU A 174 8.79 0.72 -10.22
C LEU A 174 7.33 0.29 -10.47
N LEU A 175 6.99 -0.95 -10.13
CA LEU A 175 5.61 -1.45 -10.22
C LEU A 175 4.68 -0.58 -9.37
N GLY A 176 5.05 -0.27 -8.12
CA GLY A 176 4.27 0.60 -7.24
C GLY A 176 4.08 2.03 -7.77
N VAL A 177 5.08 2.60 -8.44
CA VAL A 177 4.97 3.92 -9.08
C VAL A 177 3.88 3.92 -10.16
N PHE A 178 3.92 2.95 -11.08
CA PHE A 178 2.98 2.90 -12.20
C PHE A 178 1.57 2.47 -11.76
N GLU A 179 1.48 1.61 -10.75
CA GLU A 179 0.21 1.06 -10.29
C GLU A 179 -0.61 2.05 -9.42
N ALA A 180 0.05 3.02 -8.78
CA ALA A 180 -0.59 4.01 -7.89
C ALA A 180 -1.69 4.84 -8.58
N CYS A 181 -1.68 4.94 -9.92
CA CYS A 181 -2.65 5.72 -10.67
C CYS A 181 -4.03 5.06 -10.83
N ALA A 182 -4.13 3.75 -10.71
CA ALA A 182 -5.30 3.02 -11.18
C ALA A 182 -6.56 3.32 -10.34
N GLN A 183 -6.46 3.18 -9.01
CA GLN A 183 -7.57 3.46 -8.09
C GLN A 183 -8.10 4.90 -8.17
N PRO A 184 -7.28 5.97 -8.08
CA PRO A 184 -7.79 7.34 -8.20
C PRO A 184 -8.40 7.61 -9.58
N SER A 185 -7.85 7.02 -10.64
CA SER A 185 -8.44 7.09 -11.98
C SER A 185 -9.84 6.49 -12.02
N PHE A 186 -10.06 5.33 -11.40
CA PHE A 186 -11.38 4.68 -11.36
C PHE A 186 -12.41 5.46 -10.56
N VAL A 187 -12.01 6.06 -9.42
CA VAL A 187 -12.92 6.89 -8.63
C VAL A 187 -13.32 8.14 -9.43
N ARG A 188 -12.38 8.75 -10.15
CA ARG A 188 -12.66 9.91 -11.01
C ARG A 188 -13.55 9.56 -12.19
N LEU A 189 -13.25 8.46 -12.90
CA LEU A 189 -14.08 7.96 -14.00
C LEU A 189 -15.50 7.63 -13.53
N SER A 190 -15.64 7.00 -12.36
CA SER A 190 -16.95 6.75 -11.75
C SER A 190 -17.71 8.07 -11.53
N GLY A 191 -17.01 9.11 -11.09
CA GLY A 191 -17.58 10.46 -10.91
C GLY A 191 -18.05 11.13 -12.20
N MET A 192 -17.39 10.85 -13.33
CA MET A 192 -17.67 11.46 -14.63
C MET A 192 -18.81 10.79 -15.40
N TRP A 193 -18.95 9.46 -15.28
CA TRP A 193 -19.89 8.67 -16.09
C TRP A 193 -21.17 8.28 -15.34
N TYR A 194 -21.18 8.31 -14.00
CA TYR A 194 -22.28 7.77 -13.19
C TYR A 194 -22.93 8.79 -12.25
N LYS A 195 -24.23 8.63 -12.00
CA LYS A 195 -24.96 9.38 -10.97
C LYS A 195 -24.42 9.06 -9.57
N ARG A 196 -24.51 9.99 -8.61
CA ARG A 196 -24.02 9.83 -7.22
C ARG A 196 -24.51 8.56 -6.53
N GLU A 197 -25.75 8.15 -6.80
CA GLU A 197 -26.35 6.94 -6.25
C GLU A 197 -25.78 5.64 -6.87
N GLU A 198 -25.28 5.73 -8.10
CA GLU A 198 -24.75 4.60 -8.87
C GLU A 198 -23.23 4.43 -8.69
N GLN A 199 -22.54 5.51 -8.32
CA GLN A 199 -21.10 5.49 -8.05
C GLN A 199 -20.73 4.46 -6.97
N ALA A 200 -21.55 4.32 -5.93
CA ALA A 200 -21.32 3.34 -4.87
C ALA A 200 -21.32 1.89 -5.40
N GLN A 201 -22.28 1.56 -6.27
CA GLN A 201 -22.37 0.23 -6.89
C GLN A 201 -21.19 -0.03 -7.82
N THR A 202 -20.85 0.97 -8.65
CA THR A 202 -19.69 0.95 -9.56
C THR A 202 -18.41 0.66 -8.78
N VAL A 203 -18.22 1.33 -7.64
CA VAL A 203 -17.07 1.13 -6.74
C VAL A 203 -16.97 -0.31 -6.26
N THR A 204 -18.06 -0.89 -5.78
CA THR A 204 -18.05 -2.27 -5.32
C THR A 204 -17.82 -3.28 -6.46
N PHE A 205 -18.34 -3.02 -7.68
CA PHE A 205 -18.16 -3.91 -8.84
C PHE A 205 -16.71 -4.07 -9.29
N TRP A 206 -15.91 -2.99 -9.28
CA TRP A 206 -14.48 -3.16 -9.53
C TRP A 206 -13.74 -3.67 -8.29
N TYR A 207 -14.12 -3.26 -7.07
CA TYR A 207 -13.44 -3.71 -5.85
C TYR A 207 -13.58 -5.23 -5.59
N MET A 208 -14.72 -5.84 -5.95
CA MET A 208 -14.95 -7.28 -5.83
C MET A 208 -14.03 -8.12 -6.73
N MET A 209 -13.36 -7.52 -7.72
CA MET A 209 -12.37 -8.22 -8.54
C MET A 209 -11.15 -8.66 -7.73
N ASN A 210 -10.90 -8.09 -6.54
CA ASN A 210 -9.95 -8.65 -5.58
C ASN A 210 -10.31 -10.09 -5.17
N GLY A 211 -11.61 -10.41 -5.04
CA GLY A 211 -12.05 -11.78 -4.77
C GLY A 211 -11.88 -12.69 -5.99
N PHE A 212 -12.21 -12.18 -7.19
CA PHE A 212 -11.98 -12.92 -8.45
C PHE A 212 -10.51 -13.20 -8.69
N GLN A 213 -9.62 -12.27 -8.33
CA GLN A 213 -8.18 -12.45 -8.38
C GLN A 213 -7.72 -13.65 -7.57
N GLN A 214 -8.28 -13.88 -6.38
CA GLN A 214 -7.91 -15.05 -5.58
C GLN A 214 -8.37 -16.35 -6.21
N MET A 215 -9.56 -16.35 -6.84
CA MET A 215 -10.09 -17.51 -7.54
C MET A 215 -9.31 -17.83 -8.83
N ILE A 216 -9.17 -16.86 -9.73
CA ILE A 216 -8.44 -17.01 -11.00
C ILE A 216 -6.95 -17.17 -10.75
N GLY A 217 -6.39 -16.37 -9.86
CA GLY A 217 -4.97 -16.41 -9.49
C GLY A 217 -4.57 -17.72 -8.85
N GLY A 218 -5.39 -18.29 -7.96
CA GLY A 218 -5.17 -19.63 -7.41
C GLY A 218 -5.23 -20.72 -8.48
N LEU A 219 -6.14 -20.59 -9.46
CA LEU A 219 -6.29 -21.58 -10.54
C LEU A 219 -5.13 -21.55 -11.51
N LEU A 220 -4.77 -20.36 -11.97
CA LEU A 220 -3.60 -20.15 -12.82
C LEU A 220 -2.34 -20.59 -12.08
N ALA A 221 -2.22 -20.27 -10.78
CA ALA A 221 -1.11 -20.74 -9.97
C ALA A 221 -1.01 -22.26 -9.94
N TYR A 222 -2.14 -22.96 -9.76
CA TYR A 222 -2.20 -24.41 -9.84
C TYR A 222 -1.74 -24.93 -11.22
N LEU A 223 -2.25 -24.37 -12.32
CA LEU A 223 -1.89 -24.77 -13.69
C LEU A 223 -0.40 -24.58 -13.98
N PHE A 224 0.16 -23.43 -13.59
CA PHE A 224 1.59 -23.15 -13.78
C PHE A 224 2.48 -23.99 -12.85
N SER A 225 1.99 -24.39 -11.67
CA SER A 225 2.73 -25.30 -10.79
C SER A 225 2.91 -26.70 -11.39
N LEU A 226 2.05 -27.10 -12.34
CA LEU A 226 2.09 -28.40 -13.01
C LEU A 226 3.20 -28.52 -14.07
N ILE A 227 3.82 -27.41 -14.48
CA ILE A 227 4.88 -27.38 -15.52
C ILE A 227 6.18 -28.07 -15.05
N GLY A 228 6.40 -28.16 -13.73
CA GLY A 228 7.58 -28.74 -13.11
C GLY A 228 8.79 -27.80 -13.07
N SER A 229 9.70 -28.03 -12.11
CA SER A 229 10.89 -27.20 -11.88
C SER A 229 12.09 -27.56 -12.77
N ASP A 230 12.04 -28.69 -13.48
CA ASP A 230 13.17 -29.27 -14.24
C ASP A 230 13.29 -28.78 -15.70
N LYS A 231 12.51 -27.75 -16.09
CA LYS A 231 12.56 -27.18 -17.45
C LYS A 231 13.35 -25.87 -17.50
N VAL A 232 13.80 -25.51 -18.70
CA VAL A 232 14.55 -24.26 -19.00
C VAL A 232 13.82 -23.00 -18.49
N LEU A 233 12.48 -23.04 -18.40
CA LEU A 233 11.65 -22.00 -17.83
C LEU A 233 11.04 -22.49 -16.51
N LYS A 234 11.37 -21.84 -15.40
CA LYS A 234 10.82 -22.20 -14.08
C LYS A 234 9.36 -21.78 -13.97
N SER A 235 8.55 -22.53 -13.21
CA SER A 235 7.09 -22.29 -13.07
C SER A 235 6.74 -20.85 -12.69
N TRP A 236 7.53 -20.22 -11.80
CA TRP A 236 7.31 -18.84 -11.39
C TRP A 236 7.67 -17.82 -12.49
N GLN A 237 8.71 -18.08 -13.30
CA GLN A 237 9.10 -17.21 -14.41
C GLN A 237 8.04 -17.21 -15.52
N ALA A 238 7.50 -18.39 -15.83
CA ALA A 238 6.42 -18.55 -16.80
C ALA A 238 5.18 -17.74 -16.42
N LEU A 239 4.84 -17.71 -15.13
CA LEU A 239 3.71 -16.97 -14.60
C LEU A 239 3.91 -15.44 -14.76
N PHE A 240 5.07 -14.90 -14.36
CA PHE A 240 5.38 -13.48 -14.53
C PHE A 240 5.39 -13.02 -16.00
N ILE A 241 5.94 -13.83 -16.91
CA ILE A 241 5.97 -13.51 -18.34
C ILE A 241 4.55 -13.50 -18.91
N THR A 242 3.74 -14.52 -18.60
CA THR A 242 2.38 -14.63 -19.14
C THR A 242 1.51 -13.47 -18.66
N TYR A 243 1.58 -13.14 -17.36
CA TYR A 243 0.79 -12.05 -16.79
C TYR A 243 1.27 -10.69 -17.32
N GLY A 244 2.57 -10.45 -17.34
CA GLY A 244 3.12 -9.18 -17.83
C GLY A 244 2.79 -8.93 -19.31
N CYS A 245 2.93 -9.94 -20.17
CA CYS A 245 2.53 -9.84 -21.58
C CYS A 245 1.02 -9.60 -21.73
N PHE A 246 0.19 -10.30 -20.95
CA PHE A 246 -1.25 -10.09 -20.95
C PHE A 246 -1.63 -8.66 -20.55
N SER A 247 -1.02 -8.13 -19.48
CA SER A 247 -1.21 -6.76 -19.02
C SER A 247 -0.79 -5.74 -20.08
N VAL A 248 0.33 -5.95 -20.77
CA VAL A 248 0.78 -5.06 -21.87
C VAL A 248 -0.23 -5.04 -23.01
N LEU A 249 -0.69 -6.21 -23.48
CA LEU A 249 -1.69 -6.30 -24.54
C LEU A 249 -3.01 -5.63 -24.14
N PHE A 250 -3.44 -5.85 -22.89
CA PHE A 250 -4.63 -5.21 -22.36
C PHE A 250 -4.45 -3.69 -22.22
N GLY A 251 -3.28 -3.20 -21.86
CA GLY A 251 -2.96 -1.77 -21.83
C GLY A 251 -3.07 -1.09 -23.19
N VAL A 252 -2.58 -1.75 -24.24
CA VAL A 252 -2.76 -1.29 -25.64
C VAL A 252 -4.24 -1.27 -26.01
N PHE A 253 -5.00 -2.29 -25.63
CA PHE A 253 -6.45 -2.32 -25.84
C PHE A 253 -7.16 -1.15 -25.14
N VAL A 254 -6.80 -0.84 -23.89
CA VAL A 254 -7.36 0.29 -23.14
C VAL A 254 -7.03 1.62 -23.83
N LEU A 255 -5.81 1.82 -24.34
CA LEU A 255 -5.44 3.04 -25.07
C LEU A 255 -6.29 3.29 -26.32
N VAL A 256 -6.72 2.23 -27.00
CA VAL A 256 -7.49 2.35 -28.26
C VAL A 256 -9.00 2.43 -28.00
N VAL A 257 -9.52 1.65 -27.05
CA VAL A 257 -10.97 1.41 -26.91
C VAL A 257 -11.63 2.29 -25.85
N MET A 258 -10.88 2.76 -24.85
CA MET A 258 -11.43 3.50 -23.71
C MET A 258 -11.58 5.00 -24.04
N PRO A 259 -12.81 5.57 -23.94
CA PRO A 259 -13.03 7.00 -24.15
C PRO A 259 -12.55 7.85 -22.96
N ASP A 260 -11.92 8.99 -23.23
CA ASP A 260 -11.37 9.90 -22.21
C ASP A 260 -12.44 10.70 -21.44
N SER A 261 -13.54 11.07 -22.10
CA SER A 261 -14.68 11.75 -21.47
C SER A 261 -15.99 11.46 -22.21
N PRO A 262 -17.16 11.67 -21.58
CA PRO A 262 -18.46 11.59 -22.26
C PRO A 262 -18.54 12.53 -23.48
N MET A 263 -17.85 13.66 -23.41
CA MET A 263 -17.83 14.72 -24.44
C MET A 263 -16.98 14.32 -25.65
N THR A 264 -15.82 13.69 -25.41
CA THR A 264 -14.86 13.30 -26.46
C THR A 264 -15.08 11.88 -26.97
N ALA A 265 -16.01 11.13 -26.41
CA ALA A 265 -16.31 9.75 -26.81
C ALA A 265 -16.80 9.70 -28.26
N LYS A 266 -15.95 9.26 -29.20
CA LYS A 266 -16.33 9.10 -30.62
C LYS A 266 -17.34 7.97 -30.87
N CYS A 267 -17.67 7.22 -29.83
CA CYS A 267 -18.41 5.96 -29.93
C CYS A 267 -19.92 6.07 -29.66
N PHE A 268 -20.40 7.24 -29.25
CA PHE A 268 -21.81 7.50 -28.98
C PHE A 268 -22.35 8.53 -29.96
N SER A 269 -23.64 8.46 -30.29
CA SER A 269 -24.35 9.50 -31.04
C SER A 269 -24.26 10.84 -30.29
N GLU A 270 -24.26 11.97 -31.00
CA GLU A 270 -24.23 13.29 -30.35
C GLU A 270 -25.42 13.50 -29.42
N ASP A 271 -26.60 12.98 -29.77
CA ASP A 271 -27.79 13.06 -28.93
C ASP A 271 -27.66 12.21 -27.66
N ASP A 272 -27.11 11.00 -27.76
CA ASP A 272 -26.84 10.16 -26.60
C ASP A 272 -25.79 10.81 -25.68
N LYS A 273 -24.76 11.48 -26.24
CA LYS A 273 -23.78 12.23 -25.44
C LYS A 273 -24.42 13.38 -24.67
N ARG A 274 -25.30 14.14 -25.32
CA ARG A 274 -26.05 15.24 -24.67
C ARG A 274 -26.85 14.71 -23.47
N LEU A 275 -27.61 13.62 -23.68
CA LEU A 275 -28.40 13.01 -22.60
C LEU A 275 -27.51 12.39 -21.50
N MET A 276 -26.35 11.84 -21.83
CA MET A 276 -25.39 11.34 -20.83
C MET A 276 -24.81 12.46 -19.96
N VAL A 277 -24.51 13.62 -20.54
CA VAL A 277 -23.98 14.78 -19.81
C VAL A 277 -25.05 15.35 -18.90
N GLU A 278 -26.27 15.51 -19.39
CA GLU A 278 -27.41 16.01 -18.62
C GLU A 278 -27.75 15.06 -17.45
N ARG A 279 -27.65 13.74 -17.66
CA ARG A 279 -27.80 12.73 -16.60
C ARG A 279 -26.88 12.96 -15.40
N VAL A 280 -25.64 13.40 -15.66
CA VAL A 280 -24.60 13.60 -14.65
C VAL A 280 -24.60 15.06 -14.14
N ARG A 281 -25.27 16.00 -14.84
CA ARG A 281 -25.40 17.41 -14.46
C ARG A 281 -26.04 17.59 -13.08
N ASP A 282 -27.01 16.74 -12.73
CA ASP A 282 -27.66 16.74 -11.41
C ASP A 282 -26.74 16.36 -10.25
N ASN A 283 -25.58 15.75 -10.52
CA ASN A 283 -24.63 15.46 -9.44
C ASN A 283 -24.08 16.74 -8.78
N ARG A 284 -24.24 17.93 -9.39
CA ARG A 284 -23.69 19.25 -8.95
C ARG A 284 -22.18 19.25 -8.65
N THR A 285 -21.52 18.13 -8.89
CA THR A 285 -20.08 17.95 -8.91
C THR A 285 -19.64 18.34 -10.31
N GLY A 286 -19.23 19.59 -10.51
CA GLY A 286 -18.85 20.13 -11.82
C GLY A 286 -18.11 19.10 -12.67
N ILE A 287 -18.64 18.86 -13.87
CA ILE A 287 -18.31 17.72 -14.76
C ILE A 287 -16.81 17.68 -15.07
N GLN A 288 -16.17 18.85 -15.11
CA GLN A 288 -14.75 19.04 -14.84
C GLN A 288 -14.61 20.44 -14.22
N ASN A 289 -13.96 20.54 -13.05
CA ASN A 289 -13.50 21.83 -12.57
C ASN A 289 -12.00 21.68 -12.26
N LYS A 290 -11.16 22.14 -13.19
CA LYS A 290 -9.69 22.01 -13.11
C LYS A 290 -9.05 22.98 -12.12
N LYS A 291 -9.80 23.97 -11.59
CA LYS A 291 -9.29 24.96 -10.63
C LYS A 291 -9.22 24.38 -9.20
N PHE A 292 -8.01 24.05 -8.76
CA PHE A 292 -7.70 23.60 -7.38
C PHE A 292 -7.96 24.71 -6.37
N ARG A 293 -8.80 24.45 -5.34
CA ARG A 293 -9.17 25.44 -4.32
C ARG A 293 -8.56 25.11 -2.97
N LYS A 294 -7.57 25.90 -2.54
CA LYS A 294 -6.86 25.69 -1.25
C LYS A 294 -7.79 25.73 -0.02
N TYR A 295 -8.80 26.59 -0.02
CA TYR A 295 -9.76 26.68 1.09
C TYR A 295 -10.51 25.35 1.35
N GLN A 296 -10.90 24.63 0.28
CA GLN A 296 -11.59 23.33 0.43
C GLN A 296 -10.69 22.23 1.00
N VAL A 297 -9.36 22.37 0.87
CA VAL A 297 -8.39 21.45 1.49
C VAL A 297 -8.35 21.68 3.00
N LEU A 298 -8.27 22.95 3.43
CA LEU A 298 -8.31 23.30 4.86
C LEU A 298 -9.65 22.88 5.50
N GLU A 299 -10.76 23.09 4.78
CA GLU A 299 -12.08 22.64 5.22
C GLU A 299 -12.13 21.10 5.36
N ALA A 300 -11.48 20.35 4.45
CA ALA A 300 -11.38 18.90 4.57
C ALA A 300 -10.62 18.47 5.83
N LEU A 301 -9.48 19.12 6.11
CA LEU A 301 -8.61 18.77 7.25
C LEU A 301 -9.24 19.07 8.61
N HIS A 302 -10.09 20.10 8.69
CA HIS A 302 -10.85 20.44 9.89
C HIS A 302 -12.15 19.65 10.04
N ASP A 303 -12.55 18.86 9.04
CA ASP A 303 -13.77 18.05 9.10
C ASP A 303 -13.54 16.79 9.96
N PRO A 304 -14.22 16.64 11.12
CA PRO A 304 -14.05 15.44 11.96
C PRO A 304 -14.46 14.15 11.23
N GLN A 305 -15.37 14.21 10.25
CA GLN A 305 -15.78 13.03 9.50
C GLN A 305 -14.63 12.42 8.69
N MET A 306 -13.73 13.26 8.16
CA MET A 306 -12.53 12.81 7.45
C MET A 306 -11.68 11.90 8.35
N TRP A 307 -11.42 12.34 9.58
CA TRP A 307 -10.60 11.60 10.55
C TRP A 307 -11.28 10.29 10.99
N CYS A 308 -12.61 10.26 11.11
CA CYS A 308 -13.36 9.02 11.34
C CYS A 308 -13.17 8.03 10.19
N TYR A 309 -13.28 8.46 8.93
CA TYR A 309 -13.04 7.59 7.77
C TYR A 309 -11.59 7.08 7.73
N CYS A 310 -10.62 7.93 8.05
CA CYS A 310 -9.21 7.54 8.16
C CYS A 310 -9.00 6.51 9.29
N GLY A 311 -9.65 6.69 10.44
CA GLY A 311 -9.60 5.75 11.56
C GLY A 311 -10.14 4.37 11.18
N ILE A 312 -11.33 4.30 10.57
CA ILE A 312 -11.90 3.02 10.09
C ILE A 312 -10.94 2.34 9.13
N GLN A 313 -10.36 3.10 8.20
CA GLN A 313 -9.42 2.59 7.21
C GLN A 313 -8.11 2.09 7.83
N LEU A 314 -7.59 2.79 8.85
CA LEU A 314 -6.39 2.38 9.59
C LEU A 314 -6.63 1.09 10.37
N PHE A 315 -7.73 1.01 11.13
CA PHE A 315 -7.99 -0.15 11.99
C PHE A 315 -8.37 -1.42 11.21
N THR A 316 -9.03 -1.28 10.05
CA THR A 316 -9.35 -2.42 9.18
C THR A 316 -8.13 -2.93 8.38
N THR A 317 -7.14 -2.08 8.12
CA THR A 317 -5.95 -2.49 7.35
C THR A 317 -4.88 -3.19 8.18
N LEU A 318 -4.84 -2.92 9.49
CA LEU A 318 -3.97 -3.62 10.42
C LEU A 318 -4.08 -5.15 10.27
N PRO A 319 -5.27 -5.79 10.43
CA PRO A 319 -5.41 -7.24 10.26
C PRO A 319 -5.23 -7.68 8.80
N THR A 320 -5.60 -6.84 7.83
CA THR A 320 -5.47 -7.17 6.38
C THR A 320 -4.03 -7.49 6.00
N SER A 321 -3.10 -6.66 6.44
CA SER A 321 -1.69 -6.81 6.09
C SER A 321 -1.07 -8.11 6.63
N GLY A 322 -1.52 -8.59 7.79
CA GLY A 322 -1.07 -9.87 8.35
C GLY A 322 -1.79 -11.05 7.72
N LEU A 323 -3.12 -11.07 7.80
CA LEU A 323 -3.93 -12.20 7.36
C LEU A 323 -3.89 -12.39 5.85
N GLY A 324 -3.88 -11.31 5.06
CA GLY A 324 -3.88 -11.35 3.60
C GLY A 324 -2.52 -11.74 3.02
N THR A 325 -1.44 -11.12 3.49
CA THR A 325 -0.07 -11.39 2.98
C THR A 325 0.38 -12.81 3.26
N PHE A 326 0.03 -13.33 4.44
CA PHE A 326 0.42 -14.68 4.88
C PHE A 326 -0.68 -15.71 4.65
N ALA A 327 -1.73 -15.41 3.86
CA ALA A 327 -2.87 -16.30 3.63
C ALA A 327 -2.45 -17.73 3.21
N ASN A 328 -1.65 -17.82 2.14
CA ASN A 328 -1.14 -19.10 1.63
C ASN A 328 -0.24 -19.81 2.65
N ILE A 329 0.52 -19.06 3.46
CA ILE A 329 1.42 -19.62 4.47
C ILE A 329 0.62 -20.15 5.66
N ILE A 330 -0.41 -19.44 6.12
CA ILE A 330 -1.32 -19.86 7.20
C ILE A 330 -2.05 -21.13 6.78
N ILE A 331 -2.62 -21.17 5.57
CA ILE A 331 -3.32 -22.34 5.06
C ILE A 331 -2.34 -23.53 4.93
N LYS A 332 -1.14 -23.32 4.39
CA LYS A 332 -0.10 -24.37 4.36
C LYS A 332 0.29 -24.84 5.77
N GLY A 333 0.33 -23.92 6.73
CA GLY A 333 0.57 -24.18 8.15
C GLY A 333 -0.45 -25.11 8.81
N PHE A 334 -1.65 -25.28 8.24
CA PHE A 334 -2.63 -26.28 8.68
C PHE A 334 -2.33 -27.71 8.21
N HIS A 335 -1.16 -27.92 7.57
CA HIS A 335 -0.70 -29.18 6.97
C HIS A 335 -1.50 -29.60 5.74
N PHE A 336 -1.93 -28.65 4.90
CA PHE A 336 -2.41 -28.92 3.55
C PHE A 336 -1.23 -28.98 2.57
N THR A 337 -1.36 -29.77 1.50
CA THR A 337 -0.36 -29.76 0.42
C THR A 337 -0.38 -28.40 -0.31
N THR A 338 0.68 -28.06 -1.04
CA THR A 338 0.76 -26.81 -1.82
C THR A 338 -0.38 -26.70 -2.84
N LEU A 339 -0.71 -27.81 -3.51
CA LEU A 339 -1.83 -27.89 -4.45
C LEU A 339 -3.19 -27.68 -3.76
N GLN A 340 -3.41 -28.34 -2.62
CA GLN A 340 -4.63 -28.14 -1.83
C GLN A 340 -4.75 -26.70 -1.32
N THR A 341 -3.64 -26.10 -0.88
CA THR A 341 -3.60 -24.72 -0.39
C THR A 341 -4.04 -23.71 -1.45
N GLN A 342 -3.59 -23.89 -2.69
CA GLN A 342 -3.99 -23.03 -3.82
C GLN A 342 -5.48 -23.19 -4.15
N LEU A 343 -6.00 -24.43 -4.12
CA LEU A 343 -7.42 -24.71 -4.35
C LEU A 343 -8.31 -24.10 -3.26
N LEU A 344 -7.91 -24.22 -2.00
CA LEU A 344 -8.62 -23.64 -0.86
C LEU A 344 -8.63 -22.10 -0.92
N SER A 345 -7.57 -21.48 -1.44
CA SER A 345 -7.52 -20.03 -1.66
C SER A 345 -8.57 -19.52 -2.66
N MET A 346 -9.07 -20.37 -3.55
CA MET A 346 -10.20 -20.02 -4.42
C MET A 346 -11.50 -19.84 -3.63
N VAL A 347 -11.73 -20.69 -2.63
CA VAL A 347 -12.90 -20.63 -1.75
C VAL A 347 -12.89 -19.32 -0.96
N LEU A 348 -11.72 -18.87 -0.54
CA LEU A 348 -11.55 -17.56 0.09
C LEU A 348 -11.99 -16.42 -0.84
N GLY A 349 -11.61 -16.47 -2.11
CA GLY A 349 -12.04 -15.49 -3.11
C GLY A 349 -13.56 -15.42 -3.26
N ALA A 350 -14.23 -16.58 -3.33
CA ALA A 350 -15.68 -16.68 -3.39
C ALA A 350 -16.35 -16.11 -2.12
N TYR A 351 -15.78 -16.37 -0.94
CA TYR A 351 -16.27 -15.82 0.32
C TYR A 351 -16.18 -14.30 0.36
N ILE A 352 -15.06 -13.71 -0.10
CA ILE A 352 -14.90 -12.25 -0.18
C ILE A 352 -15.98 -11.64 -1.09
N ILE A 353 -16.22 -12.23 -2.27
CA ILE A 353 -17.26 -11.77 -3.19
C ILE A 353 -18.64 -11.84 -2.51
N PHE A 354 -18.94 -12.96 -1.85
CA PHE A 354 -20.18 -13.14 -1.11
C PHE A 354 -20.37 -12.02 -0.07
N VAL A 355 -19.39 -11.79 0.79
CA VAL A 355 -19.42 -10.74 1.83
C VAL A 355 -19.61 -9.34 1.24
N LEU A 356 -18.91 -9.01 0.14
CA LEU A 356 -19.03 -7.71 -0.50
C LEU A 356 -20.41 -7.50 -1.13
N LEU A 357 -20.98 -8.51 -1.78
CA LEU A 357 -22.32 -8.43 -2.37
C LEU A 357 -23.41 -8.37 -1.30
N THR A 358 -23.33 -9.21 -0.27
CA THR A 358 -24.31 -9.22 0.83
C THR A 358 -24.28 -7.93 1.63
N SER A 359 -23.09 -7.35 1.86
CA SER A 359 -22.97 -6.06 2.53
C SER A 359 -23.62 -4.92 1.73
N MET A 360 -23.38 -4.86 0.41
CA MET A 360 -24.04 -3.88 -0.47
C MET A 360 -25.56 -4.07 -0.47
N TRP A 361 -26.04 -5.29 -0.64
CA TRP A 361 -27.47 -5.60 -0.66
C TRP A 361 -28.15 -5.18 0.65
N LEU A 362 -27.51 -5.48 1.78
CA LEU A 362 -28.04 -5.15 3.10
C LEU A 362 -28.10 -3.63 3.30
N VAL A 363 -27.06 -2.88 2.92
CA VAL A 363 -27.08 -1.40 2.97
C VAL A 363 -28.15 -0.82 2.06
N LYS A 364 -28.38 -1.39 0.87
CA LYS A 364 -29.45 -0.93 -0.02
C LYS A 364 -30.83 -1.16 0.57
N LYS A 365 -31.05 -2.28 1.27
CA LYS A 365 -32.33 -2.63 1.88
C LYS A 365 -32.61 -1.86 3.17
N THR A 366 -31.61 -1.69 4.03
CA THR A 366 -31.78 -1.05 5.35
C THR A 366 -31.54 0.45 5.31
N ASN A 367 -30.80 0.95 4.31
CA ASN A 367 -30.28 2.32 4.23
C ASN A 367 -29.39 2.73 5.43
N GLN A 368 -28.97 1.76 6.25
CA GLN A 368 -28.20 1.96 7.48
C GLN A 368 -26.76 1.46 7.31
N ASN A 369 -25.87 2.32 6.81
CA ASN A 369 -24.51 1.90 6.43
C ASN A 369 -23.65 1.51 7.65
N LEU A 370 -23.64 2.33 8.71
CA LEU A 370 -22.81 2.12 9.90
C LEU A 370 -23.17 0.83 10.66
N ILE A 371 -24.47 0.53 10.77
CA ILE A 371 -24.94 -0.69 11.46
C ILE A 371 -24.48 -1.93 10.70
N VAL A 372 -24.57 -1.90 9.37
CA VAL A 372 -24.08 -3.00 8.53
C VAL A 372 -22.57 -3.16 8.68
N MET A 373 -21.80 -2.07 8.67
CA MET A 373 -20.35 -2.14 8.92
C MET A 373 -20.02 -2.79 10.27
N ALA A 374 -20.71 -2.39 11.34
CA ALA A 374 -20.53 -2.99 12.67
C ALA A 374 -20.91 -4.48 12.69
N ALA A 375 -22.00 -4.85 12.02
CA ALA A 375 -22.44 -6.23 11.92
C ALA A 375 -21.40 -7.14 11.24
N TYR A 376 -20.73 -6.69 10.19
CA TYR A 376 -19.67 -7.47 9.52
C TYR A 376 -18.35 -7.53 10.31
N CYS A 377 -18.17 -6.70 11.34
CA CYS A 377 -17.05 -6.83 12.28
C CYS A 377 -17.25 -7.98 13.28
N ILE A 378 -18.50 -8.33 13.63
CA ILE A 378 -18.79 -9.39 14.63
C ILE A 378 -18.24 -10.77 14.17
N PRO A 379 -18.52 -11.26 12.94
CA PRO A 379 -17.93 -12.49 12.46
C PRO A 379 -16.40 -12.45 12.46
N SER A 380 -15.80 -11.28 12.16
CA SER A 380 -14.34 -11.12 12.18
C SER A 380 -13.74 -11.38 13.57
N PHE A 381 -14.40 -10.91 14.63
CA PHE A 381 -13.96 -11.18 16.00
C PHE A 381 -14.11 -12.67 16.36
N ILE A 382 -15.23 -13.28 15.99
CA ILE A 382 -15.48 -14.71 16.24
C ILE A 382 -14.41 -15.56 15.54
N GLY A 383 -14.13 -15.31 14.26
CA GLY A 383 -13.10 -16.03 13.50
C GLY A 383 -11.71 -15.90 14.13
N THR A 384 -11.36 -14.72 14.63
CA THR A 384 -10.08 -14.48 15.31
C THR A 384 -9.98 -15.23 16.64
N ILE A 385 -11.04 -15.22 17.45
CA ILE A 385 -11.07 -15.93 18.74
C ILE A 385 -10.90 -17.43 18.53
N VAL A 386 -11.58 -18.01 17.54
CA VAL A 386 -11.47 -19.45 17.23
C VAL A 386 -10.07 -19.81 16.75
N LEU A 387 -9.47 -18.99 15.88
CA LEU A 387 -8.08 -19.19 15.42
C LEU A 387 -7.04 -19.16 16.55
N MET A 388 -7.26 -18.35 17.59
CA MET A 388 -6.33 -18.25 18.72
C MET A 388 -6.52 -19.33 19.78
N THR A 389 -7.72 -19.88 19.92
CA THR A 389 -8.08 -20.81 21.02
C THR A 389 -7.99 -22.28 20.63
N VAL A 390 -8.22 -22.62 19.36
CA VAL A 390 -8.31 -24.01 18.92
C VAL A 390 -6.95 -24.52 18.43
N GLN A 391 -6.42 -25.54 19.12
CA GLN A 391 -5.23 -26.26 18.69
C GLN A 391 -5.58 -27.30 17.62
N ASN A 392 -4.76 -27.36 16.56
CA ASN A 392 -4.95 -28.29 15.45
C ASN A 392 -4.57 -29.73 15.85
N LYS A 393 -5.57 -30.57 16.18
CA LYS A 393 -5.36 -31.97 16.59
C LYS A 393 -6.02 -33.01 15.65
N THR A 394 -7.06 -32.64 14.91
CA THR A 394 -7.90 -33.57 14.11
C THR A 394 -8.26 -32.95 12.75
N VAL A 395 -8.64 -33.78 11.76
CA VAL A 395 -9.08 -33.29 10.42
C VAL A 395 -10.31 -32.38 10.52
N ALA A 396 -11.24 -32.64 11.44
CA ALA A 396 -12.40 -31.78 11.70
C ALA A 396 -12.00 -30.40 12.25
N THR A 397 -10.96 -30.34 13.10
CA THR A 397 -10.41 -29.08 13.60
C THR A 397 -9.67 -28.30 12.51
N LYS A 398 -9.06 -28.97 11.53
CA LYS A 398 -8.48 -28.31 10.33
C LYS A 398 -9.54 -27.57 9.50
N ALA A 399 -10.66 -28.24 9.21
CA ALA A 399 -11.76 -27.64 8.45
C ALA A 399 -12.41 -26.47 9.20
N GLY A 400 -12.59 -26.62 10.53
CA GLY A 400 -13.08 -25.55 11.40
C GLY A 400 -12.15 -24.32 11.40
N LEU A 401 -10.84 -24.52 11.57
CA LEU A 401 -9.85 -23.43 11.53
C LEU A 401 -9.81 -22.70 10.18
N LEU A 402 -9.95 -23.44 9.08
CA LEU A 402 -10.02 -22.87 7.74
C LEU A 402 -11.28 -22.01 7.54
N LEU A 403 -12.43 -22.49 7.98
CA LEU A 403 -13.68 -21.73 7.94
C LEU A 403 -13.60 -20.47 8.81
N SER A 404 -13.02 -20.58 10.01
CA SER A 404 -12.76 -19.43 10.89
C SER A 404 -11.86 -18.41 10.23
N TYR A 405 -10.81 -18.85 9.50
CA TYR A 405 -9.95 -17.96 8.73
C TYR A 405 -10.72 -17.20 7.65
N TYR A 406 -11.63 -17.85 6.92
CA TYR A 406 -12.47 -17.16 5.93
C TYR A 406 -13.38 -16.12 6.59
N ILE A 407 -14.06 -16.51 7.68
CA ILE A 407 -14.97 -15.62 8.40
C ILE A 407 -14.23 -14.41 8.98
N THR A 408 -12.96 -14.56 9.39
CA THR A 408 -12.13 -13.45 9.86
C THR A 408 -12.00 -12.34 8.82
N LEU A 409 -12.04 -12.63 7.52
CA LEU A 409 -11.90 -11.62 6.47
C LEU A 409 -13.20 -10.84 6.17
N SER A 410 -14.27 -11.07 6.93
CA SER A 410 -15.56 -10.34 6.81
C SER A 410 -15.43 -8.83 6.94
N PHE A 411 -14.43 -8.33 7.69
CA PHE A 411 -14.24 -6.89 7.90
C PHE A 411 -13.92 -6.12 6.60
N TRP A 412 -13.56 -6.81 5.50
CA TRP A 412 -13.37 -6.19 4.18
C TRP A 412 -14.64 -5.49 3.65
N ALA A 413 -15.82 -5.93 4.11
CA ALA A 413 -17.07 -5.20 3.86
C ALA A 413 -17.01 -3.77 4.41
N ALA A 414 -16.52 -3.59 5.65
CA ALA A 414 -16.42 -2.27 6.28
C ALA A 414 -15.49 -1.34 5.50
N GLN A 415 -14.37 -1.86 4.98
CA GLN A 415 -13.45 -1.09 4.15
C GLN A 415 -14.12 -0.60 2.85
N THR A 416 -14.85 -1.48 2.15
CA THR A 416 -15.53 -1.14 0.90
C THR A 416 -16.66 -0.13 1.12
N LEU A 417 -17.42 -0.30 2.21
CA LEU A 417 -18.51 0.60 2.58
C LEU A 417 -18.01 1.99 2.99
N THR A 418 -16.81 2.08 3.59
CA THR A 418 -16.17 3.37 3.93
C THR A 418 -15.91 4.21 2.68
N LEU A 419 -15.37 3.61 1.62
CA LEU A 419 -15.12 4.31 0.36
C LEU A 419 -16.42 4.81 -0.30
N SER A 420 -17.49 4.02 -0.19
CA SER A 420 -18.83 4.43 -0.63
C SER A 420 -19.37 5.61 0.19
N MET A 421 -19.15 5.64 1.51
CA MET A 421 -19.54 6.77 2.36
C MET A 421 -18.80 8.05 2.01
N ILE A 422 -17.49 7.98 1.76
CA ILE A 422 -16.70 9.15 1.32
C ILE A 422 -17.31 9.74 0.04
N SER A 423 -17.74 8.88 -0.89
CA SER A 423 -18.36 9.33 -2.13
C SER A 423 -19.73 10.00 -1.92
N ARG A 424 -20.51 9.51 -0.96
CA ARG A 424 -21.87 9.95 -0.66
C ARG A 424 -21.97 11.10 0.33
N ASN A 425 -21.05 11.27 1.28
CA ASN A 425 -21.21 12.22 2.38
C ASN A 425 -20.38 13.50 2.17
N ILE A 426 -19.37 13.47 1.31
CA ILE A 426 -18.45 14.58 1.14
C ILE A 426 -18.77 15.33 -0.15
N ALA A 427 -19.18 16.58 0.01
CA ALA A 427 -19.47 17.49 -1.08
C ALA A 427 -18.23 18.32 -1.46
N GLY A 428 -18.14 18.70 -2.74
CA GLY A 428 -17.04 19.48 -3.29
C GLY A 428 -15.91 18.62 -3.86
N GLN A 429 -15.50 18.91 -5.09
CA GLN A 429 -14.50 18.13 -5.83
C GLN A 429 -13.14 18.10 -5.11
N THR A 430 -12.62 19.26 -4.69
CA THR A 430 -11.31 19.35 -4.01
C THR A 430 -11.35 18.72 -2.62
N LYS A 431 -12.45 18.92 -1.86
CA LYS A 431 -12.65 18.34 -0.52
C LYS A 431 -12.71 16.81 -0.61
N LYS A 432 -13.55 16.27 -1.50
CA LYS A 432 -13.67 14.82 -1.75
C LYS A 432 -12.34 14.20 -2.17
N SER A 433 -11.61 14.81 -3.11
CA SER A 433 -10.28 14.33 -3.51
C SER A 433 -9.27 14.33 -2.35
N THR A 434 -9.32 15.34 -1.47
CA THR A 434 -8.44 15.42 -0.29
C THR A 434 -8.74 14.31 0.71
N VAL A 435 -10.02 14.04 0.97
CA VAL A 435 -10.43 12.99 1.91
C VAL A 435 -10.13 11.60 1.36
N ILE A 436 -10.30 11.37 0.05
CA ILE A 436 -9.88 10.12 -0.60
C ILE A 436 -8.37 9.92 -0.43
N ALA A 437 -7.56 10.94 -0.73
CA ALA A 437 -6.10 10.86 -0.57
C ALA A 437 -5.69 10.57 0.89
N ALA A 438 -6.33 11.20 1.87
CA ALA A 438 -6.05 10.93 3.27
C ALA A 438 -6.49 9.53 3.73
N ASN A 439 -7.62 9.04 3.20
CA ASN A 439 -8.06 7.67 3.44
C ASN A 439 -7.03 6.66 2.90
N PHE A 440 -6.45 6.91 1.72
CA PHE A 440 -5.35 6.10 1.18
C PHE A 440 -4.08 6.17 2.03
N ILE A 441 -3.70 7.36 2.51
CA ILE A 441 -2.57 7.51 3.43
C ILE A 441 -2.80 6.68 4.71
N ALA A 442 -4.02 6.69 5.25
CA ALA A 442 -4.38 5.88 6.41
C ALA A 442 -4.32 4.37 6.10
N TRP A 443 -4.79 3.94 4.92
CA TRP A 443 -4.67 2.54 4.47
C TRP A 443 -3.22 2.09 4.39
N ALA A 444 -2.38 2.91 3.76
CA ALA A 444 -0.97 2.64 3.56
C ALA A 444 -0.20 2.63 4.89
N THR A 445 -0.55 3.55 5.81
CA THR A 445 0.02 3.61 7.17
C THR A 445 -0.36 2.37 7.98
N GLY A 446 -1.61 1.91 7.92
CA GLY A 446 -2.05 0.71 8.64
C GLY A 446 -1.31 -0.54 8.18
N ASN A 447 -1.09 -0.67 6.87
CA ASN A 447 -0.27 -1.74 6.31
C ASN A 447 1.20 -1.71 6.77
N ALA A 448 1.74 -0.54 7.10
CA ALA A 448 3.09 -0.39 7.65
C ALA A 448 3.16 -0.69 9.16
N ILE A 449 2.13 -0.30 9.94
CA ILE A 449 2.13 -0.42 11.41
C ILE A 449 2.01 -1.87 11.88
N ALA A 450 1.22 -2.69 11.19
CA ALA A 450 0.81 -4.03 11.65
C ALA A 450 1.94 -5.04 11.91
N LYS A 451 3.19 -4.72 11.55
CA LYS A 451 4.35 -5.62 11.64
C LYS A 451 5.16 -5.44 12.94
N ARG A 452 4.52 -5.15 14.08
CA ARG A 452 5.21 -5.00 15.37
C ARG A 452 5.40 -6.35 16.05
N VAL A 453 6.66 -6.70 16.25
CA VAL A 453 7.08 -7.94 16.91
C VAL A 453 7.18 -7.72 18.41
N ALA A 454 6.76 -8.71 19.20
CA ALA A 454 6.99 -8.73 20.65
C ALA A 454 8.50 -8.74 20.91
N ARG A 455 8.98 -7.87 21.81
CA ARG A 455 10.41 -7.70 22.08
C ARG A 455 10.85 -8.55 23.25
N THR A 456 12.01 -9.19 23.14
CA THR A 456 12.66 -9.87 24.28
C THR A 456 13.56 -8.91 25.05
N THR A 457 13.55 -9.03 26.37
CA THR A 457 14.43 -8.24 27.23
C THR A 457 15.83 -8.85 27.23
N THR A 458 16.75 -8.27 26.47
CA THR A 458 18.16 -8.71 26.36
C THR A 458 19.15 -7.72 26.97
N ALA A 459 18.65 -6.62 27.55
CA ALA A 459 19.49 -5.55 28.11
C ALA A 459 20.51 -6.04 29.16
N ASN A 460 20.14 -7.01 30.01
CA ASN A 460 21.01 -7.53 31.08
C ASN A 460 21.83 -8.77 30.66
N GLN A 461 21.68 -9.24 29.41
CA GLN A 461 22.35 -10.45 28.95
C GLN A 461 23.70 -10.08 28.31
N ASN A 462 24.76 -10.72 28.79
CA ASN A 462 26.09 -10.71 28.18
C ASN A 462 26.79 -12.04 28.51
N PRO A 463 27.06 -12.93 27.55
CA PRO A 463 26.85 -12.76 26.11
C PRO A 463 25.36 -12.80 25.72
N VAL A 464 24.98 -12.04 24.70
CA VAL A 464 23.66 -12.13 24.06
C VAL A 464 23.70 -13.30 23.08
N ILE A 465 22.81 -14.28 23.26
CA ILE A 465 22.77 -15.51 22.48
C ILE A 465 21.70 -15.41 21.40
N PHE A 466 22.09 -15.72 20.16
CA PHE A 466 21.26 -15.66 18.97
C PHE A 466 21.15 -17.04 18.31
N ASP A 467 20.20 -17.20 17.39
CA ASP A 467 20.09 -18.39 16.52
C ASP A 467 20.04 -19.73 17.29
N GLY A 468 19.38 -19.74 18.46
CA GLY A 468 19.23 -20.94 19.29
C GLY A 468 20.53 -21.47 19.90
N GLY A 469 21.51 -20.59 20.17
CA GLY A 469 22.79 -20.98 20.78
C GLY A 469 23.97 -21.02 19.81
N ARG A 470 23.73 -20.82 18.51
CA ARG A 470 24.76 -20.98 17.47
C ARG A 470 25.63 -19.76 17.26
N SER A 471 25.12 -18.57 17.58
CA SER A 471 25.90 -17.34 17.48
C SER A 471 25.70 -16.49 18.71
N SER A 472 26.73 -15.74 19.08
CA SER A 472 26.69 -14.90 20.26
C SER A 472 27.47 -13.61 20.06
N ILE A 473 27.06 -12.62 20.84
CA ILE A 473 27.73 -11.34 20.95
C ILE A 473 28.10 -11.13 22.41
N GLU A 474 29.37 -10.83 22.63
CA GLU A 474 29.88 -10.45 23.92
C GLU A 474 30.37 -9.01 23.87
N PHE A 475 29.85 -8.18 24.76
CA PHE A 475 30.30 -6.80 24.93
C PHE A 475 31.44 -6.76 25.94
N LYS A 476 32.57 -6.18 25.54
CA LYS A 476 33.77 -6.13 26.38
C LYS A 476 33.70 -5.03 27.43
N THR A 477 34.54 -5.15 28.47
CA THR A 477 34.67 -4.14 29.52
C THR A 477 35.10 -2.77 28.97
N PRO A 478 34.79 -1.66 29.67
CA PRO A 478 35.12 -0.30 29.23
C PRO A 478 36.61 -0.05 28.96
N THR A 479 37.49 -0.85 29.57
CA THR A 479 38.95 -0.72 29.46
C THR A 479 39.55 -1.38 28.22
N ASP A 480 38.78 -2.20 27.48
CA ASP A 480 39.25 -2.88 26.28
C ASP A 480 39.21 -1.96 25.05
N ARG A 481 40.16 -2.15 24.12
CA ARG A 481 40.22 -1.40 22.86
C ARG A 481 39.08 -1.78 21.91
N TYR A 482 38.66 -3.05 21.93
CA TYR A 482 37.59 -3.55 21.07
C TYR A 482 36.24 -3.51 21.80
N LEU A 483 35.17 -3.26 21.05
CA LEU A 483 33.84 -3.06 21.61
C LEU A 483 33.09 -4.39 21.78
N VAL A 484 33.13 -5.22 20.73
CA VAL A 484 32.28 -6.40 20.60
C VAL A 484 33.10 -7.60 20.14
N VAL A 485 32.86 -8.77 20.74
CA VAL A 485 33.31 -10.08 20.25
C VAL A 485 32.11 -10.84 19.70
N ASN A 486 32.19 -11.21 18.42
CA ASN A 486 31.18 -11.98 17.72
C ASN A 486 31.66 -13.42 17.52
N ARG A 487 30.81 -14.40 17.84
CA ARG A 487 31.05 -15.83 17.54
C ARG A 487 30.05 -16.34 16.53
N TRP A 488 30.53 -16.85 15.40
CA TRP A 488 29.71 -17.28 14.27
C TRP A 488 29.94 -18.76 13.95
N PRO A 489 28.89 -19.51 13.60
CA PRO A 489 29.02 -20.92 13.23
C PRO A 489 29.79 -21.12 11.90
N PRO A 490 30.30 -22.34 11.63
CA PRO A 490 30.92 -22.71 10.35
C PRO A 490 29.97 -22.49 9.18
N ALA A 491 30.45 -22.24 7.96
CA ALA A 491 29.64 -21.84 6.80
C ALA A 491 28.74 -22.93 6.19
N SER A 492 28.97 -24.23 6.47
CA SER A 492 28.47 -25.40 5.69
C SER A 492 27.01 -25.86 5.86
N SER A 493 26.07 -25.03 6.31
CA SER A 493 24.65 -25.39 6.35
C SER A 493 23.80 -24.37 5.61
N GLU A 494 22.74 -24.82 4.92
CA GLU A 494 21.66 -23.94 4.40
C GLU A 494 21.12 -22.98 5.48
N ALA A 495 21.24 -23.36 6.77
CA ALA A 495 20.89 -22.55 7.92
C ALA A 495 21.85 -21.36 8.21
N ASN A 496 23.06 -21.31 7.63
CA ASN A 496 24.03 -20.20 7.83
C ASN A 496 23.79 -18.98 6.94
N ARG A 497 22.87 -19.07 5.97
CA ARG A 497 22.53 -17.93 5.10
C ARG A 497 21.83 -16.80 5.87
N ASN A 498 21.32 -17.07 7.08
CA ASN A 498 20.52 -16.13 7.87
C ASN A 498 20.97 -16.01 9.33
N ILE A 499 22.25 -15.79 9.60
CA ILE A 499 22.74 -15.51 10.96
C ILE A 499 22.31 -14.08 11.38
N ALA A 500 21.87 -13.89 12.63
CA ALA A 500 21.45 -12.56 13.13
C ALA A 500 22.53 -11.52 12.95
N LEU A 501 23.77 -11.95 13.16
CA LEU A 501 24.98 -11.16 13.22
C LEU A 501 25.53 -10.77 11.85
N ARG A 502 25.14 -11.46 10.78
CA ARG A 502 25.63 -11.13 9.44
C ARG A 502 25.06 -9.79 8.97
N PRO A 503 25.88 -8.76 8.74
CA PRO A 503 25.37 -7.48 8.27
C PRO A 503 25.07 -7.55 6.77
N PRO A 504 23.98 -6.89 6.30
CA PRO A 504 23.77 -6.67 4.87
C PRO A 504 24.87 -5.78 4.29
N LEU A 505 24.91 -5.63 2.97
CA LEU A 505 25.83 -4.70 2.32
C LEU A 505 25.55 -3.26 2.78
N HIS A 506 26.53 -2.59 3.37
CA HIS A 506 26.36 -1.29 4.02
C HIS A 506 27.64 -0.45 3.99
N TRP A 507 27.55 0.80 4.43
CA TRP A 507 28.69 1.68 4.64
C TRP A 507 28.43 2.64 5.81
N HIS A 508 29.50 3.09 6.45
CA HIS A 508 29.45 4.06 7.55
C HIS A 508 29.70 5.47 7.03
N ARG A 509 28.88 6.44 7.48
CA ARG A 509 28.94 7.81 6.96
C ARG A 509 30.17 8.59 7.41
N HIS A 510 30.60 8.32 8.64
CA HIS A 510 31.68 9.04 9.33
C HIS A 510 32.68 8.12 10.03
N GLN A 511 32.27 6.90 10.38
CA GLN A 511 33.09 5.98 11.16
C GLN A 511 33.91 5.06 10.26
N ARG A 512 35.09 4.68 10.72
CA ARG A 512 35.86 3.54 10.20
C ARG A 512 35.62 2.33 11.09
N GLU A 513 35.67 1.15 10.50
CA GLU A 513 35.45 -0.11 11.22
C GLU A 513 36.75 -0.92 11.23
N VAL A 514 37.15 -1.40 12.41
CA VAL A 514 38.39 -2.14 12.60
C VAL A 514 38.07 -3.50 13.19
N PHE A 515 38.47 -4.57 12.50
CA PHE A 515 38.25 -5.96 12.86
C PHE A 515 39.57 -6.66 13.18
N HIS A 516 39.55 -7.51 14.21
CA HIS A 516 40.62 -8.41 14.58
C HIS A 516 40.09 -9.84 14.65
N VAL A 517 40.63 -10.72 13.81
CA VAL A 517 40.20 -12.11 13.71
C VAL A 517 40.90 -12.92 14.81
N LEU A 518 40.14 -13.40 15.79
CA LEU A 518 40.68 -14.16 16.92
C LEU A 518 40.81 -15.65 16.61
N LYS A 519 39.86 -16.21 15.85
CA LYS A 519 39.82 -17.63 15.48
C LYS A 519 39.08 -17.83 14.17
N GLY A 520 39.53 -18.77 13.34
CA GLY A 520 38.92 -19.10 12.05
C GLY A 520 39.34 -18.14 10.93
N SER A 521 38.53 -18.08 9.87
CA SER A 521 38.78 -17.28 8.67
C SER A 521 37.58 -16.41 8.33
N ALA A 522 37.81 -15.10 8.20
CA ALA A 522 36.80 -14.11 7.83
C ALA A 522 36.95 -13.70 6.36
N LYS A 523 35.85 -13.74 5.61
CA LYS A 523 35.75 -13.19 4.26
C LYS A 523 35.08 -11.82 4.33
N PHE A 524 35.82 -10.79 3.94
CA PHE A 524 35.32 -9.43 3.75
C PHE A 524 35.05 -9.19 2.26
N VAL A 525 33.94 -8.54 1.95
CA VAL A 525 33.64 -8.02 0.61
C VAL A 525 33.63 -6.52 0.76
N CYS A 526 34.56 -5.80 0.12
CA CYS A 526 34.70 -4.36 0.21
C CYS A 526 34.86 -3.78 -1.20
N ASP A 527 33.95 -2.90 -1.62
CA ASP A 527 33.89 -2.29 -2.95
C ASP A 527 34.16 -3.33 -4.07
N ASP A 528 33.43 -4.44 -4.02
CA ASP A 528 33.50 -5.59 -4.94
C ASP A 528 34.79 -6.45 -4.89
N HIS A 529 35.71 -6.16 -3.98
CA HIS A 529 36.89 -6.99 -3.71
C HIS A 529 36.64 -7.98 -2.56
N ASN A 530 36.99 -9.25 -2.78
CA ASN A 530 36.98 -10.28 -1.75
C ASN A 530 38.34 -10.35 -1.05
N ILE A 531 38.35 -10.15 0.26
CA ILE A 531 39.55 -10.20 1.11
C ILE A 531 39.32 -11.26 2.19
N ILE A 532 40.20 -12.25 2.27
CA ILE A 532 40.15 -13.27 3.33
C ILE A 532 41.22 -12.93 4.36
N LYS A 533 40.84 -12.95 5.64
CA LYS A 533 41.71 -12.76 6.79
C LYS A 533 41.61 -13.96 7.72
N ASN A 534 42.73 -14.42 8.25
CA ASN A 534 42.81 -15.57 9.14
C ASN A 534 43.07 -15.12 10.58
N ALA A 535 43.01 -16.05 11.53
CA ALA A 535 43.31 -15.77 12.93
C ALA A 535 44.65 -15.03 13.09
N GLY A 536 44.64 -13.93 13.86
CA GLY A 536 45.76 -13.01 14.07
C GLY A 536 45.77 -11.80 13.12
N ASP A 537 44.98 -11.81 12.04
CA ASP A 537 44.95 -10.70 11.10
C ASP A 537 44.05 -9.54 11.57
N LEU A 538 44.46 -8.32 11.20
CA LEU A 538 43.68 -7.10 11.33
C LEU A 538 43.10 -6.68 9.95
N MET A 539 41.85 -6.24 9.93
CA MET A 539 41.20 -5.61 8.78
C MET A 539 40.66 -4.24 9.18
N THR A 540 40.94 -3.21 8.38
CA THR A 540 40.39 -1.87 8.58
C THR A 540 39.57 -1.50 7.35
N ILE A 541 38.35 -1.04 7.58
CA ILE A 541 37.45 -0.56 6.53
C ILE A 541 37.30 0.96 6.66
N PRO A 542 37.64 1.75 5.62
CA PRO A 542 37.54 3.19 5.68
C PRO A 542 36.08 3.67 5.63
N PRO A 543 35.80 4.91 6.09
CA PRO A 543 34.47 5.48 6.00
C PRO A 543 34.00 5.55 4.55
N LYS A 544 32.68 5.38 4.32
CA LYS A 544 32.03 5.41 3.00
C LYS A 544 32.39 4.27 2.02
N ALA A 545 33.24 3.33 2.41
CA ALA A 545 33.46 2.10 1.64
C ALA A 545 32.29 1.13 1.84
N VAL A 546 31.78 0.57 0.73
CA VAL A 546 30.66 -0.36 0.77
C VAL A 546 31.17 -1.75 1.09
N HIS A 547 30.69 -2.36 2.16
CA HIS A 547 31.22 -3.63 2.62
C HIS A 547 30.21 -4.56 3.30
N THR A 548 30.59 -5.82 3.42
CA THR A 548 29.95 -6.87 4.24
C THR A 548 31.02 -7.91 4.61
N PHE A 549 30.75 -8.77 5.59
CA PHE A 549 31.67 -9.83 5.98
C PHE A 549 30.94 -11.12 6.40
N CYS A 550 31.63 -12.25 6.23
CA CYS A 550 31.14 -13.56 6.65
C CYS A 550 32.24 -14.55 7.05
N ASN A 551 31.84 -15.64 7.71
CA ASN A 551 32.74 -16.78 7.93
C ASN A 551 33.12 -17.39 6.56
N ALA A 552 34.41 -17.60 6.34
CA ALA A 552 34.97 -18.20 5.15
C ALA A 552 35.14 -19.72 5.28
N SER A 553 35.25 -20.25 6.51
CA SER A 553 35.44 -21.69 6.75
C SER A 553 34.10 -22.42 6.84
N GLU A 554 34.01 -23.55 6.15
CA GLU A 554 32.88 -24.48 6.20
C GLU A 554 32.92 -25.42 7.42
N ARG A 555 34.07 -25.52 8.10
CA ARG A 555 34.29 -26.47 9.20
C ARG A 555 34.50 -25.78 10.55
N ASP A 556 35.09 -24.60 10.55
CA ASP A 556 35.51 -23.91 11.76
C ASP A 556 34.60 -22.73 12.10
N GLU A 557 34.40 -22.50 13.39
CA GLU A 557 33.77 -21.27 13.88
C GLU A 557 34.65 -20.05 13.63
N LEU A 558 34.02 -18.91 13.35
CA LEU A 558 34.69 -17.61 13.26
C LEU A 558 34.47 -16.86 14.57
N VAL A 559 35.56 -16.43 15.20
CA VAL A 559 35.53 -15.51 16.33
C VAL A 559 36.25 -14.23 15.91
N ILE A 560 35.53 -13.12 15.93
CA ILE A 560 36.04 -11.83 15.48
C ILE A 560 35.65 -10.74 16.46
N GLU A 561 36.57 -9.85 16.78
CA GLU A 561 36.30 -8.67 17.58
C GLU A 561 36.47 -7.40 16.75
N PHE A 562 35.69 -6.36 17.04
CA PHE A 562 35.73 -5.14 16.23
C PHE A 562 35.29 -3.88 17.00
N VAL A 563 35.59 -2.72 16.39
CA VAL A 563 35.29 -1.38 16.93
C VAL A 563 34.99 -0.37 15.81
N LEU A 564 34.16 0.63 16.12
CA LEU A 564 33.87 1.78 15.27
C LEU A 564 34.64 3.01 15.78
N GLU A 565 35.41 3.69 14.91
CA GLU A 565 36.13 4.93 15.26
C GLU A 565 35.55 6.15 14.51
N PRO A 566 35.42 7.35 15.14
CA PRO A 566 35.73 7.66 16.54
C PRO A 566 34.78 6.92 17.49
N GLN A 567 35.31 6.51 18.64
CA GLN A 567 34.61 5.62 19.56
C GLN A 567 33.50 6.35 20.31
N TRP A 568 32.27 5.86 20.19
CA TRP A 568 31.13 6.32 20.97
C TRP A 568 30.45 5.12 21.63
N ARG A 569 31.16 4.50 22.59
CA ARG A 569 30.85 3.19 23.18
C ARG A 569 29.37 3.01 23.55
N GLU A 570 28.77 3.95 24.29
CA GLU A 570 27.34 3.89 24.64
C GLU A 570 26.41 3.87 23.42
N ARG A 571 26.69 4.72 22.42
CA ARG A 571 25.89 4.81 21.20
C ARG A 571 26.06 3.57 20.33
N ASP A 572 27.30 3.10 20.17
CA ASP A 572 27.63 1.96 19.34
C ASP A 572 27.10 0.66 19.97
N GLU A 573 27.24 0.49 21.29
CA GLU A 573 26.63 -0.62 22.03
C GLU A 573 25.10 -0.59 21.94
N ALA A 574 24.49 0.58 22.15
CA ALA A 574 23.05 0.74 21.97
C ALA A 574 22.62 0.35 20.55
N PHE A 575 23.37 0.75 19.53
CA PHE A 575 23.09 0.39 18.15
C PHE A 575 23.14 -1.13 17.94
N PHE A 576 24.22 -1.81 18.36
CA PHE A 576 24.37 -3.26 18.19
C PHE A 576 23.26 -4.03 18.92
N ARG A 577 23.04 -3.72 20.21
CA ARG A 577 21.97 -4.37 21.00
C ARG A 577 20.60 -4.17 20.38
N ASN A 578 20.25 -2.95 19.96
CA ASN A 578 18.95 -2.69 19.33
C ASN A 578 18.80 -3.42 17.99
N VAL A 579 19.80 -3.34 17.11
CA VAL A 579 19.71 -3.93 15.77
C VAL A 579 19.69 -5.45 15.85
N GLN A 580 20.60 -6.07 16.58
CA GLN A 580 20.74 -7.54 16.59
C GLN A 580 19.62 -8.21 17.39
N SER A 581 19.24 -7.68 18.56
CA SER A 581 18.12 -8.23 19.33
C SER A 581 16.78 -8.07 18.60
N TYR A 582 16.52 -6.91 17.99
CA TYR A 582 15.33 -6.74 17.15
C TYR A 582 15.30 -7.70 15.96
N ARG A 583 16.46 -7.93 15.31
CA ARG A 583 16.58 -8.86 14.19
C ARG A 583 16.28 -10.30 14.61
N ASP A 584 16.67 -10.69 15.81
CA ASP A 584 16.45 -12.02 16.36
C ASP A 584 15.01 -12.22 16.84
N ASP A 585 14.41 -11.22 17.48
CA ASP A 585 12.98 -11.25 17.85
C ASP A 585 12.09 -11.40 16.63
N CYS A 586 12.36 -10.64 15.56
CA CYS A 586 11.65 -10.78 14.30
C CYS A 586 11.78 -12.20 13.74
N ARG A 587 12.97 -12.82 13.85
CA ARG A 587 13.19 -14.20 13.40
C ARG A 587 12.39 -15.19 14.26
N LYS A 588 12.48 -15.09 15.59
CA LYS A 588 11.78 -15.97 16.54
C LYS A 588 10.26 -15.91 16.35
N ALA A 589 9.73 -14.72 16.08
CA ALA A 589 8.31 -14.53 15.82
C ALA A 589 7.86 -14.94 14.41
N GLY A 590 8.80 -15.25 13.50
CA GLY A 590 8.47 -15.52 12.09
C GLY A 590 7.95 -14.29 11.33
N VAL A 591 8.23 -13.08 11.83
CA VAL A 591 7.69 -11.82 11.28
C VAL A 591 8.78 -11.05 10.53
N SER A 592 8.38 -10.39 9.44
CA SER A 592 9.28 -9.52 8.66
C SER A 592 9.74 -8.31 9.46
N ARG A 593 11.04 -8.01 9.41
CA ARG A 593 11.61 -6.80 10.03
C ARG A 593 10.98 -5.56 9.40
N SER A 594 10.52 -4.63 10.23
CA SER A 594 10.01 -3.35 9.73
C SER A 594 11.15 -2.52 9.14
N LEU A 595 11.10 -2.26 7.83
CA LEU A 595 12.10 -1.44 7.14
C LEU A 595 12.26 -0.05 7.79
N PRO A 596 11.19 0.71 8.12
CA PRO A 596 11.31 1.98 8.84
C PRO A 596 12.05 1.88 10.17
N GLN A 597 11.82 0.82 10.95
CA GLN A 597 12.53 0.59 12.21
C GLN A 597 14.03 0.32 11.99
N VAL A 598 14.36 -0.51 11.00
CA VAL A 598 15.76 -0.83 10.64
C VAL A 598 16.47 0.42 10.13
N LEU A 599 15.83 1.20 9.25
CA LEU A 599 16.35 2.47 8.74
C LEU A 599 16.54 3.49 9.86
N LEU A 600 15.64 3.53 10.85
CA LEU A 600 15.78 4.41 12.02
C LEU A 600 16.99 4.02 12.89
N PHE A 601 17.20 2.72 13.17
CA PHE A 601 18.39 2.26 13.88
C PHE A 601 19.67 2.57 13.11
N ASN A 602 19.69 2.31 11.80
CA ASN A 602 20.83 2.60 10.94
C ASN A 602 21.15 4.09 10.90
N TRP A 603 20.13 4.94 10.77
CA TRP A 603 20.30 6.39 10.82
C TRP A 603 20.94 6.86 12.14
N VAL A 604 20.46 6.34 13.27
CA VAL A 604 21.01 6.64 14.60
C VAL A 604 22.43 6.08 14.77
N GLY A 605 22.73 4.91 14.20
CA GLY A 605 24.06 4.31 14.20
C GLY A 605 25.03 4.88 13.16
N GLY A 606 24.61 5.83 12.32
CA GLY A 606 25.46 6.37 11.24
C GLY A 606 25.76 5.36 10.11
N VAL A 607 24.94 4.32 10.01
CA VAL A 607 25.02 3.26 9.01
C VAL A 607 24.05 3.54 7.87
N VAL A 608 24.46 3.26 6.64
CA VAL A 608 23.62 3.40 5.45
C VAL A 608 23.62 2.07 4.70
N LEU A 609 22.42 1.52 4.45
CA LEU A 609 22.26 0.36 3.59
C LEU A 609 22.70 0.70 2.16
N ALA A 610 23.52 -0.16 1.57
CA ALA A 610 23.94 0.01 0.19
C ALA A 610 22.77 -0.28 -0.75
N VAL A 611 22.43 0.71 -1.58
CA VAL A 611 21.43 0.57 -2.64
C VAL A 611 22.15 0.06 -3.90
N PRO A 612 21.60 -0.94 -4.61
CA PRO A 612 22.17 -1.40 -5.88
C PRO A 612 22.11 -0.28 -6.93
N GLY A 613 23.21 -0.06 -7.65
CA GLY A 613 23.28 0.90 -8.75
C GLY A 613 24.58 1.72 -8.78
N PRO A 614 24.73 2.65 -9.74
CA PRO A 614 25.88 3.52 -9.82
C PRO A 614 26.06 4.32 -8.53
N THR A 615 27.26 4.32 -7.96
CA THR A 615 27.57 4.91 -6.65
C THR A 615 27.16 6.38 -6.52
N ILE A 616 27.19 7.11 -7.64
CA ILE A 616 26.78 8.53 -7.77
C ILE A 616 25.30 8.72 -7.41
N ILE A 617 24.44 7.75 -7.75
CA ILE A 617 22.99 7.81 -7.50
C ILE A 617 22.64 7.01 -6.24
N ALA A 618 23.27 5.84 -6.07
CA ALA A 618 22.96 4.90 -4.99
C ALA A 618 23.29 5.44 -3.59
N LYS A 619 24.42 6.14 -3.42
CA LYS A 619 24.82 6.71 -2.11
C LYS A 619 23.86 7.82 -1.64
N PRO A 620 23.56 8.87 -2.43
CA PRO A 620 22.61 9.90 -2.00
C PRO A 620 21.20 9.33 -1.80
N LEU A 621 20.76 8.40 -2.68
CA LEU A 621 19.47 7.73 -2.52
C LEU A 621 19.40 6.92 -1.21
N GLY A 622 20.45 6.18 -0.85
CA GLY A 622 20.51 5.43 0.40
C GLY A 622 20.47 6.32 1.66
N VAL A 623 21.12 7.49 1.62
CA VAL A 623 21.03 8.50 2.69
C VAL A 623 19.62 9.05 2.79
N LEU A 624 19.01 9.39 1.65
CA LEU A 624 17.65 9.90 1.58
C LEU A 624 16.63 8.87 2.12
N MET A 625 16.81 7.60 1.77
CA MET A 625 16.00 6.50 2.29
C MET A 625 16.10 6.34 3.80
N ASN A 626 17.31 6.37 4.39
CA ASN A 626 17.45 6.28 5.84
C ASN A 626 16.88 7.52 6.56
N PHE A 627 17.04 8.71 5.99
CA PHE A 627 16.49 9.94 6.57
C PHE A 627 14.96 9.97 6.51
N PHE A 628 14.36 9.83 5.33
CA PHE A 628 12.91 9.88 5.19
C PHE A 628 12.23 8.63 5.77
N GLY A 629 12.73 7.43 5.44
CA GLY A 629 12.14 6.18 5.89
C GLY A 629 12.36 5.90 7.37
N GLY A 630 13.53 6.24 7.91
CA GLY A 630 13.85 6.04 9.33
C GLY A 630 13.35 7.18 10.22
N LEU A 631 13.83 8.41 9.98
CA LEU A 631 13.56 9.53 10.89
C LEU A 631 12.14 10.09 10.71
N ILE A 632 11.77 10.50 9.50
CA ILE A 632 10.46 11.15 9.28
C ILE A 632 9.34 10.13 9.44
N LEU A 633 9.38 9.07 8.65
CA LEU A 633 8.33 8.05 8.67
C LEU A 633 8.41 7.18 9.91
N GLY A 634 9.58 6.61 10.21
CA GLY A 634 9.72 5.69 11.35
C GLY A 634 9.42 6.37 12.68
N LYS A 635 10.13 7.45 13.02
CA LYS A 635 9.99 8.11 14.33
C LYS A 635 8.74 8.97 14.43
N TYR A 636 8.50 9.88 13.48
CA TYR A 636 7.42 10.88 13.62
C TYR A 636 6.05 10.38 13.17
N ILE A 637 5.96 9.58 12.11
CA ILE A 637 4.67 9.09 11.60
C ILE A 637 4.27 7.78 12.29
N LEU A 638 5.18 6.80 12.30
CA LEU A 638 4.90 5.46 12.83
C LEU A 638 5.18 5.35 14.34
N GLY A 639 5.84 6.32 14.97
CA GLY A 639 6.12 6.28 16.41
C GLY A 639 7.12 5.19 16.82
N TYR A 640 8.00 4.76 15.91
CA TYR A 640 9.12 3.90 16.25
C TYR A 640 10.15 4.65 17.09
N LYS A 641 10.85 3.93 17.97
CA LYS A 641 11.83 4.53 18.87
C LYS A 641 13.24 4.31 18.30
N PRO A 642 14.14 5.30 18.45
CA PRO A 642 15.53 5.18 18.02
C PRO A 642 16.32 4.16 18.84
N SER A 643 15.86 3.87 20.06
CA SER A 643 16.40 2.85 20.95
C SER A 643 15.28 2.35 21.86
N TYR A 644 15.33 1.06 22.19
CA TYR A 644 14.39 0.39 23.08
C TYR A 644 15.05 0.05 24.42
N PRO A 645 14.46 0.47 25.55
CA PRO A 645 15.00 0.12 26.85
C PRO A 645 15.10 -1.40 27.07
N GLU A 646 14.19 -2.18 26.49
CA GLU A 646 14.16 -3.65 26.57
C GLU A 646 15.46 -4.30 26.03
N TYR A 647 16.13 -3.64 25.08
CA TYR A 647 17.39 -4.12 24.50
C TYR A 647 18.63 -3.47 25.12
N TYR A 648 18.49 -2.29 25.72
CA TYR A 648 19.64 -1.45 26.10
C TYR A 648 19.64 -0.96 27.55
N LYS A 649 18.49 -0.55 28.10
CA LYS A 649 18.43 -0.04 29.48
C LYS A 649 18.31 -1.21 30.45
N ALA A 650 19.45 -1.69 30.91
CA ALA A 650 19.53 -2.25 32.24
C ALA A 650 19.14 -1.14 33.24
N ARG A 651 17.96 -1.21 33.85
CA ARG A 651 17.76 -0.47 35.10
C ARG A 651 18.51 -1.27 36.16
N SER A 652 19.61 -0.67 36.61
CA SER A 652 20.30 -0.84 37.90
C SER A 652 20.44 -2.27 38.43
#